data_AF-A0A817NT10-F1
#
_entry.id   AF-A0A817NT10-F1
#
_cell.length_a   1.000
_cell.length_b   1.000
_cell.length_c   1.000
_cell.angle_alpha   90.00
_cell.angle_beta   90.00
_cell.angle_gamma   90.00
#
_symmetry.space_group_name_H-M   'P 1'
#
loop_
_entity.id
_entity.type
_entity.pdbx_description
1 polymer ?
#
loop_
_entity_poly.entity_id
_entity_poly.type
_entity_poly.pdbx_seq_one_letter_code
_entity_poly.pdbx_strand_id
1 'polypeptide(L)'
;MLETAMNTFNLHEHISKEDINKIYENVSSKILNYFEEIVKKINTEIQNRNVSHTLEEFMKELDSIRTISSIALKTTEIYYATVEKLVGYVYESRRDAEELLRVMFRREGKVDYNKLTQCLSNLKSTHWIEIYRTGVYSDVINNVEQQIIQYIIELKEPIMQVNLDLDKIEYVNKIVSEINEMKHFQNFIPSVDKHINEVNSFLQEITNNVFYSSKADKALRYLEICKQIHVLIRNDCLSVLNSLEEFIRNFSNIIQNEMESSFEMIKQYQNQNKEKGEKFTDIYRTYRNIIFEKISGVSQQIIDAIKEFDYQRVADKMMALQSSNEVGKHYYAEVKQSLNASLNLLIDGTKAQAITLGNNIEIEEIKLIGENLKRIERARQFIEKHLDAPDEIDNCIEDVKEKIEKRIKRFLVGVKTLIDNHNFFEADKKIDSITLVCTLLGKYCGKEISYQIEELRESQKDIVSTNVVDKYAEMNINQYTLNPLTDIFARFEQVNNTNPVYNEALSTIKEKILTKFREELDKAKSKQPPDSENIHIRRFESAVKYLPEAMRSALEVELKYCKDDIVLRIRDNEKKLQNAFSSRDVKSMKNVLLEYQSSQGMQSFINKGEELALRQIQEIILKINQNFENYEIREALTN
;
A
#
# COMPACT_ATOMS: atom_id res chain seq x y z
N MET A 1 6.88 12.22 41.79
CA MET A 1 7.07 12.44 43.24
C MET A 1 7.04 13.92 43.60
N LEU A 2 7.95 14.78 43.08
CA LEU A 2 7.92 16.23 43.38
C LEU A 2 6.66 16.93 42.86
N GLU A 3 6.20 16.62 41.65
CA GLU A 3 4.91 17.11 41.13
C GLU A 3 3.71 16.67 42.00
N THR A 4 3.75 15.43 42.48
CA THR A 4 2.74 14.90 43.42
C THR A 4 2.80 15.63 44.76
N ALA A 5 3.99 15.93 45.26
CA ALA A 5 4.22 16.69 46.49
C ALA A 5 3.72 18.14 46.39
N MET A 6 3.90 18.81 45.25
CA MET A 6 3.33 20.15 44.98
C MET A 6 1.80 20.17 45.01
N ASN A 7 1.17 19.05 44.66
CA ASN A 7 -0.28 18.93 44.57
C ASN A 7 -0.93 18.35 45.84
N THR A 8 -0.12 17.91 46.82
CA THR A 8 -0.63 17.27 48.05
C THR A 8 -0.80 18.31 49.16
N PHE A 9 -2.05 18.65 49.47
CA PHE A 9 -2.40 19.68 50.46
C PHE A 9 -1.80 19.41 51.85
N ASN A 10 -1.75 18.15 52.28
CA ASN A 10 -1.25 17.74 53.60
C ASN A 10 0.27 17.89 53.77
N LEU A 11 1.04 18.01 52.69
CA LEU A 11 2.50 18.23 52.76
C LEU A 11 2.86 19.68 53.09
N HIS A 12 1.95 20.62 52.80
CA HIS A 12 2.16 22.05 53.02
C HIS A 12 2.14 22.45 54.51
N GLU A 13 1.70 21.55 55.40
CA GLU A 13 1.76 21.75 56.87
C GLU A 13 3.17 21.57 57.44
N HIS A 14 4.06 20.90 56.70
CA HIS A 14 5.41 20.54 57.17
C HIS A 14 6.55 21.16 56.35
N ILE A 15 6.32 21.46 55.07
CA ILE A 15 7.29 22.10 54.18
C ILE A 15 6.54 23.19 53.41
N SER A 16 7.11 24.39 53.34
CA SER A 16 6.46 25.49 52.61
C SER A 16 6.33 25.13 51.12
N LYS A 17 5.20 25.50 50.53
CA LYS A 17 4.96 25.33 49.08
C LYS A 17 6.05 26.03 48.25
N GLU A 18 6.60 27.13 48.77
CA GLU A 18 7.67 27.89 48.13
C GLU A 18 8.99 27.12 48.09
N ASP A 19 9.35 26.42 49.16
CA ASP A 19 10.55 25.56 49.20
C ASP A 19 10.42 24.35 48.26
N ILE A 20 9.23 23.71 48.23
CA ILE A 20 8.94 22.61 47.30
C ILE A 20 9.05 23.09 45.85
N ASN A 21 8.47 24.26 45.53
CA ASN A 21 8.58 24.88 44.21
C ASN A 21 10.03 25.19 43.84
N LYS A 22 10.83 25.72 44.77
CA LYS A 22 12.24 26.05 44.52
C LYS A 22 13.07 24.80 44.24
N ILE A 23 12.84 23.72 44.97
CA ILE A 23 13.47 22.41 44.72
C ILE A 23 13.04 21.88 43.35
N TYR A 24 11.75 21.94 43.04
CA TYR A 24 11.19 21.49 41.77
C TYR A 24 11.77 22.26 40.57
N GLU A 25 11.83 23.59 40.63
CA GLU A 25 12.40 24.41 39.55
C GLU A 25 13.91 24.18 39.38
N ASN A 26 14.65 23.98 40.47
CA ASN A 26 16.07 23.65 40.41
C ASN A 26 16.32 22.28 39.74
N VAL A 27 15.57 21.25 40.16
CA VAL A 27 15.65 19.91 39.54
C VAL A 27 15.22 19.97 38.08
N SER A 28 14.12 20.64 37.78
CA SER A 28 13.62 20.81 36.40
C SER A 28 14.65 21.51 35.52
N SER A 29 15.29 22.57 36.01
CA SER A 29 16.35 23.30 35.28
C SER A 29 17.55 22.40 34.97
N LYS A 30 17.96 21.56 35.93
CA LYS A 30 19.06 20.59 35.70
C LYS A 30 18.69 19.52 34.65
N ILE A 31 17.46 19.03 34.68
CA ILE A 31 16.96 18.06 33.69
C ILE A 31 16.90 18.70 32.30
N LEU A 32 16.43 19.96 32.20
CA LEU A 32 16.40 20.69 30.94
C LEU A 32 17.81 20.92 30.37
N ASN A 33 18.77 21.31 31.21
CA ASN A 33 20.16 21.47 30.78
C ASN A 33 20.75 20.16 30.27
N TYR A 34 20.48 19.04 30.96
CA TYR A 34 20.93 17.72 30.52
C TYR A 34 20.29 17.29 29.20
N PHE A 35 18.99 17.56 29.03
CA PHE A 35 18.27 17.34 27.77
C PHE A 35 18.93 18.10 26.61
N GLU A 36 19.26 19.38 26.82
CA GLU A 36 19.97 20.19 25.82
C GLU A 36 21.38 19.68 25.52
N GLU A 37 22.10 19.15 26.52
CA GLU A 37 23.42 18.52 26.30
C GLU A 37 23.32 17.28 25.41
N ILE A 38 22.31 16.42 25.62
CA ILE A 38 22.05 15.26 24.75
C ILE A 38 21.74 15.73 23.33
N VAL A 39 20.88 16.75 23.17
CA VAL A 39 20.58 17.33 21.85
C VAL A 39 21.85 17.86 21.17
N LYS A 40 22.77 18.51 21.90
CA LYS A 40 24.07 18.95 21.34
C LYS A 40 24.94 17.77 20.89
N LYS A 41 24.98 16.69 21.67
CA LYS A 41 25.69 15.45 21.29
C LYS A 41 25.10 14.84 20.00
N ILE A 42 23.77 14.72 19.91
CA ILE A 42 23.08 14.28 18.70
C ILE A 42 23.48 15.12 17.48
N ASN A 43 23.43 16.45 17.60
CA ASN A 43 23.80 17.33 16.49
C ASN A 43 25.28 17.16 16.07
N THR A 44 26.17 16.91 17.03
CA THR A 44 27.60 16.68 16.77
C THR A 44 27.82 15.36 16.03
N GLU A 45 27.14 14.30 16.44
CA GLU A 45 27.21 12.99 15.77
C GLU A 45 26.64 13.02 14.35
N ILE A 46 25.52 13.72 14.12
CA ILE A 46 24.97 13.95 12.79
C ILE A 46 26.01 14.64 11.88
N GLN A 47 26.69 15.68 12.38
CA GLN A 47 27.73 16.40 11.62
C GLN A 47 28.95 15.53 11.33
N ASN A 48 29.36 14.67 12.26
CA ASN A 48 30.49 13.77 12.10
C ASN A 48 30.18 12.55 11.21
N ARG A 49 28.92 12.38 10.78
CA ARG A 49 28.44 11.22 10.02
C ARG A 49 28.81 9.88 10.69
N ASN A 50 28.87 9.88 12.02
CA ASN A 50 29.25 8.72 12.82
C ASN A 50 28.01 8.03 13.42
N VAL A 51 28.13 6.70 13.54
CA VAL A 51 27.09 5.67 13.38
C VAL A 51 25.86 5.75 14.29
N SER A 52 24.72 5.30 13.74
CA SER A 52 23.36 5.40 14.25
C SER A 52 23.05 4.82 15.63
N HIS A 53 23.84 3.88 16.16
CA HIS A 53 23.51 3.21 17.43
C HIS A 53 23.65 4.20 18.59
N THR A 54 24.67 5.05 18.54
CA THR A 54 24.86 6.12 19.54
C THR A 54 23.72 7.15 19.47
N LEU A 55 23.23 7.44 18.26
CA LEU A 55 22.05 8.30 18.07
C LEU A 55 20.77 7.67 18.61
N GLU A 56 20.59 6.36 18.45
CA GLU A 56 19.45 5.63 19.02
C GLU A 56 19.45 5.69 20.55
N GLU A 57 20.62 5.50 21.17
CA GLU A 57 20.77 5.56 22.63
C GLU A 57 20.44 6.96 23.16
N PHE A 58 20.94 8.01 22.51
CA PHE A 58 20.61 9.38 22.88
C PHE A 58 19.11 9.67 22.72
N MET A 59 18.46 9.17 21.66
CA MET A 59 17.01 9.35 21.49
C MET A 59 16.20 8.61 22.57
N LYS A 60 16.57 7.37 22.93
CA LYS A 60 15.96 6.65 24.05
C LYS A 60 16.14 7.37 25.39
N GLU A 61 17.26 8.05 25.57
CA GLU A 61 17.51 8.88 26.76
C GLU A 61 16.61 10.12 26.78
N LEU A 62 16.45 10.81 25.65
CA LEU A 62 15.49 11.92 25.53
C LEU A 62 14.05 11.47 25.81
N ASP A 63 13.64 10.31 25.31
CA ASP A 63 12.31 9.75 25.57
C ASP A 63 12.11 9.44 27.07
N SER A 64 13.14 8.87 27.70
CA SER A 64 13.13 8.56 29.13
C SER A 64 12.94 9.83 29.97
N ILE A 65 13.62 10.92 29.60
CA ILE A 65 13.47 12.23 30.26
C ILE A 65 12.06 12.78 30.06
N ARG A 66 11.49 12.63 28.85
CA ARG A 66 10.15 13.11 28.50
C ARG A 66 9.00 12.29 29.09
N THR A 67 9.27 11.24 29.84
CA THR A 67 8.26 10.60 30.71
C THR A 67 7.77 11.52 31.82
N ILE A 68 8.53 12.58 32.15
CA ILE A 68 8.14 13.63 33.09
C ILE A 68 7.31 14.68 32.34
N SER A 69 6.00 14.72 32.58
CA SER A 69 5.03 15.53 31.84
C SER A 69 5.40 17.02 31.72
N SER A 70 5.87 17.64 32.80
CA SER A 70 6.27 19.05 32.79
C SER A 70 7.51 19.33 31.93
N ILE A 71 8.48 18.40 31.91
CA ILE A 71 9.66 18.49 31.06
C ILE A 71 9.27 18.24 29.60
N ALA A 72 8.37 17.29 29.34
CA ALA A 72 7.87 17.01 28.00
C ALA A 72 7.27 18.27 27.36
N LEU A 73 6.41 19.00 28.07
CA LEU A 73 5.83 20.26 27.59
C LEU A 73 6.91 21.28 27.24
N LYS A 74 7.88 21.52 28.14
CA LYS A 74 8.95 22.51 27.96
C LYS A 74 9.94 22.15 26.85
N THR A 75 10.09 20.88 26.50
CA THR A 75 11.08 20.40 25.52
C THR A 75 10.48 19.99 24.17
N THR A 76 9.16 20.12 23.99
CA THR A 76 8.44 19.63 22.79
C THR A 76 9.03 20.15 21.48
N GLU A 77 9.27 21.45 21.39
CA GLU A 77 9.78 22.08 20.17
C GLU A 77 11.19 21.59 19.82
N ILE A 78 12.11 21.58 20.80
CA ILE A 78 13.49 21.15 20.63
C ILE A 78 13.56 19.65 20.30
N TYR A 79 12.71 18.83 20.92
CA TYR A 79 12.62 17.40 20.66
C TYR A 79 12.22 17.12 19.20
N TYR A 80 11.10 17.69 18.73
CA TYR A 80 10.65 17.47 17.35
C TYR A 80 11.62 18.06 16.33
N ALA A 81 12.23 19.22 16.60
CA ALA A 81 13.29 19.76 15.76
C ALA A 81 14.51 18.82 15.66
N THR A 82 14.81 18.07 16.73
CA THR A 82 15.88 17.07 16.74
C THR A 82 15.50 15.83 15.91
N VAL A 83 14.24 15.37 16.02
CA VAL A 83 13.71 14.28 15.18
C VAL A 83 13.76 14.65 13.69
N GLU A 84 13.35 15.86 13.33
CA GLU A 84 13.39 16.31 11.92
C GLU A 84 14.81 16.39 11.37
N LYS A 85 15.81 16.75 12.20
CA LYS A 85 17.21 16.70 11.78
C LYS A 85 17.70 15.27 11.54
N LEU A 86 17.29 14.32 12.37
CA LEU A 86 17.61 12.90 12.19
C LEU A 86 16.97 12.35 10.92
N VAL A 87 15.72 12.72 10.64
CA VAL A 87 15.04 12.41 9.37
C VAL A 87 15.79 13.02 8.18
N GLY A 88 16.22 14.28 8.30
CA GLY A 88 17.07 14.93 7.31
C GLY A 88 18.36 14.16 7.02
N TYR A 89 19.04 13.66 8.05
CA TYR A 89 20.23 12.83 7.91
C TYR A 89 19.96 11.52 7.14
N VAL A 90 18.81 10.87 7.35
CA VAL A 90 18.40 9.68 6.58
C VAL A 90 18.24 10.03 5.10
N TYR A 91 17.58 11.15 4.78
CA TYR A 91 17.43 11.60 3.40
C TYR A 91 18.75 12.01 2.74
N GLU A 92 19.68 12.62 3.48
CA GLU A 92 21.03 12.88 2.97
C GLU A 92 21.78 11.59 2.68
N SER A 93 21.67 10.60 3.57
CA SER A 93 22.26 9.28 3.37
C SER A 93 21.66 8.56 2.15
N ARG A 94 20.35 8.72 1.91
CA ARG A 94 19.71 8.26 0.67
C ARG A 94 20.31 8.93 -0.55
N ARG A 95 20.39 10.28 -0.55
CA ARG A 95 20.94 11.04 -1.67
C ARG A 95 22.38 10.63 -2.00
N ASP A 96 23.19 10.39 -0.98
CA ASP A 96 24.57 9.93 -1.16
C ASP A 96 24.62 8.53 -1.79
N ALA A 97 23.72 7.62 -1.39
CA ALA A 97 23.58 6.30 -2.02
C ALA A 97 23.07 6.41 -3.47
N GLU A 98 22.07 7.24 -3.74
CA GLU A 98 21.51 7.51 -5.07
C GLU A 98 22.55 8.08 -6.02
N GLU A 99 23.40 9.01 -5.58
CA GLU A 99 24.45 9.58 -6.44
C GLU A 99 25.52 8.53 -6.77
N LEU A 100 25.90 7.68 -5.79
CA LEU A 100 26.81 6.55 -6.04
C LEU A 100 26.20 5.57 -7.05
N LEU A 101 24.92 5.24 -6.91
CA LEU A 101 24.19 4.39 -7.86
C LEU A 101 24.10 5.06 -9.24
N ARG A 102 23.83 6.37 -9.32
CA ARG A 102 23.79 7.10 -10.59
C ARG A 102 25.11 7.01 -11.35
N VAL A 103 26.23 7.14 -10.64
CA VAL A 103 27.57 6.95 -11.20
C VAL A 103 27.75 5.52 -11.73
N MET A 104 27.23 4.51 -11.01
CA MET A 104 27.20 3.12 -11.47
C MET A 104 26.38 2.96 -12.76
N PHE A 105 25.13 3.43 -12.78
CA PHE A 105 24.23 3.36 -13.94
C PHE A 105 24.83 3.98 -15.20
N ARG A 106 25.52 5.12 -15.06
CA ARG A 106 26.14 5.82 -16.20
C ARG A 106 27.50 5.26 -16.61
N ARG A 107 28.05 4.29 -15.86
CA ARG A 107 29.40 3.76 -16.03
C ARG A 107 30.46 4.87 -16.07
N GLU A 108 30.22 5.96 -15.33
CA GLU A 108 31.09 7.14 -15.29
C GLU A 108 32.23 6.93 -14.26
N GLY A 109 33.35 6.36 -14.71
CA GLY A 109 34.54 6.20 -13.87
C GLY A 109 34.55 4.94 -13.00
N LYS A 110 35.50 4.87 -12.04
CA LYS A 110 35.64 3.71 -11.15
C LYS A 110 34.64 3.81 -10.01
N VAL A 111 33.73 2.85 -9.97
CA VAL A 111 32.74 2.69 -8.92
C VAL A 111 33.41 2.34 -7.58
N ASP A 112 33.08 3.09 -6.53
CA ASP A 112 33.58 2.87 -5.17
C ASP A 112 32.56 2.06 -4.35
N TYR A 113 32.58 0.74 -4.54
CA TYR A 113 31.67 -0.19 -3.85
C TYR A 113 31.82 -0.16 -2.32
N ASN A 114 32.99 0.21 -1.82
CA ASN A 114 33.23 0.36 -0.38
C ASN A 114 32.43 1.53 0.19
N LYS A 115 32.40 2.67 -0.52
CA LYS A 115 31.56 3.81 -0.13
C LYS A 115 30.09 3.48 -0.17
N LEU A 116 29.61 2.77 -1.20
CA LEU A 116 28.20 2.37 -1.25
C LEU A 116 27.86 1.42 -0.10
N THR A 117 28.73 0.45 0.19
CA THR A 117 28.57 -0.45 1.35
C THR A 117 28.46 0.33 2.65
N GLN A 118 29.31 1.33 2.84
CA GLN A 118 29.27 2.19 4.02
C GLN A 118 27.95 2.99 4.10
N CYS A 119 27.48 3.55 2.98
CA CYS A 119 26.18 4.24 2.91
C CYS A 119 25.02 3.29 3.26
N LEU A 120 24.99 2.07 2.71
CA LEU A 120 23.97 1.07 2.99
C LEU A 120 24.00 0.61 4.45
N SER A 121 25.20 0.43 5.02
CA SER A 121 25.37 0.10 6.43
C SER A 121 24.82 1.22 7.32
N ASN A 122 25.14 2.48 7.00
CA ASN A 122 24.63 3.63 7.72
C ASN A 122 23.11 3.71 7.63
N LEU A 123 22.53 3.55 6.43
CA LEU A 123 21.08 3.52 6.24
C LEU A 123 20.45 2.40 7.08
N LYS A 124 20.90 1.15 6.94
CA LYS A 124 20.38 0.00 7.70
C LYS A 124 20.42 0.23 9.21
N SER A 125 21.49 0.85 9.69
CA SER A 125 21.67 1.14 11.10
C SER A 125 20.66 2.18 11.63
N THR A 126 20.02 2.98 10.77
CA THR A 126 19.00 3.99 11.13
C THR A 126 17.56 3.47 11.16
N HIS A 127 17.35 2.14 11.09
CA HIS A 127 16.00 1.54 11.09
C HIS A 127 15.10 1.98 12.26
N TRP A 128 15.70 2.25 13.42
CA TRP A 128 14.99 2.69 14.62
C TRP A 128 14.24 4.03 14.44
N ILE A 129 14.58 4.86 13.44
CA ILE A 129 13.88 6.12 13.16
C ILE A 129 12.41 5.88 12.80
N GLU A 130 12.05 4.69 12.32
CA GLU A 130 10.68 4.30 12.00
C GLU A 130 9.73 4.42 13.20
N ILE A 131 10.25 4.31 14.43
CA ILE A 131 9.50 4.49 15.69
C ILE A 131 9.06 5.96 15.85
N TYR A 132 9.89 6.90 15.40
CA TYR A 132 9.65 8.34 15.55
C TYR A 132 8.95 8.94 14.33
N ARG A 133 9.19 8.37 13.13
CA ARG A 133 8.58 8.81 11.88
C ARG A 133 8.35 7.62 10.95
N THR A 134 7.16 7.04 11.06
CA THR A 134 6.72 5.92 10.22
C THR A 134 6.75 6.29 8.73
N GLY A 135 7.21 5.36 7.90
CA GLY A 135 7.34 5.50 6.45
C GLY A 135 8.73 5.98 6.02
N VAL A 136 9.46 6.77 6.82
CA VAL A 136 10.70 7.41 6.35
C VAL A 136 11.79 6.39 6.05
N TYR A 137 12.08 5.47 6.97
CA TYR A 137 13.15 4.49 6.73
C TYR A 137 12.70 3.47 5.68
N SER A 138 11.47 2.97 5.80
CA SER A 138 10.92 1.97 4.89
C SER A 138 10.87 2.46 3.44
N ASP A 139 10.42 3.70 3.18
CA ASP A 139 10.41 4.28 1.83
C ASP A 139 11.82 4.46 1.27
N VAL A 140 12.75 4.94 2.11
CA VAL A 140 14.14 5.20 1.71
C VAL A 140 14.86 3.89 1.36
N ILE A 141 14.78 2.87 2.22
CA ILE A 141 15.50 1.62 2.00
C ILE A 141 14.92 0.85 0.81
N ASN A 142 13.58 0.83 0.68
CA ASN A 142 12.92 0.18 -0.45
C ASN A 142 13.31 0.84 -1.77
N ASN A 143 13.40 2.17 -1.82
CA ASN A 143 13.80 2.87 -3.02
C ASN A 143 15.25 2.53 -3.44
N VAL A 144 16.18 2.54 -2.48
CA VAL A 144 17.59 2.18 -2.75
C VAL A 144 17.71 0.72 -3.16
N GLU A 145 16.95 -0.18 -2.53
CA GLU A 145 16.87 -1.60 -2.89
C GLU A 145 16.39 -1.78 -4.34
N GLN A 146 15.29 -1.13 -4.71
CA GLN A 146 14.75 -1.21 -6.08
C GLN A 146 15.75 -0.71 -7.11
N GLN A 147 16.50 0.36 -6.82
CA GLN A 147 17.54 0.85 -7.74
C GLN A 147 18.70 -0.14 -7.89
N ILE A 148 19.15 -0.77 -6.81
CA ILE A 148 20.22 -1.79 -6.88
C ILE A 148 19.74 -3.00 -7.68
N ILE A 149 18.53 -3.49 -7.43
CA ILE A 149 17.93 -4.60 -8.18
C ILE A 149 17.81 -4.24 -9.66
N GLN A 150 17.29 -3.04 -9.96
CA GLN A 150 17.15 -2.56 -11.33
C GLN A 150 18.51 -2.50 -12.05
N TYR A 151 19.57 -2.07 -11.36
CA TYR A 151 20.92 -2.07 -11.94
C TYR A 151 21.41 -3.49 -12.26
N ILE A 152 21.19 -4.46 -11.36
CA ILE A 152 21.55 -5.86 -11.61
C ILE A 152 20.76 -6.41 -12.81
N ILE A 153 19.48 -6.07 -12.95
CA ILE A 153 18.65 -6.47 -14.09
C ILE A 153 19.18 -5.86 -15.40
N GLU A 154 19.56 -4.57 -15.39
CA GLU A 154 20.15 -3.91 -16.56
C GLU A 154 21.51 -4.47 -16.95
N LEU A 155 22.31 -4.93 -15.98
CA LEU A 155 23.56 -5.66 -16.25
C LEU A 155 23.30 -7.08 -16.78
N LYS A 156 22.21 -7.73 -16.34
CA LYS A 156 21.78 -9.05 -16.79
C LYS A 156 21.33 -9.06 -18.25
N GLU A 157 20.57 -8.06 -18.69
CA GLU A 157 19.99 -8.00 -20.04
C GLU A 157 21.01 -8.20 -21.18
N PRO A 158 22.17 -7.49 -21.23
CA PRO A 158 23.21 -7.74 -22.21
C PRO A 158 23.75 -9.17 -22.19
N ILE A 159 23.85 -9.81 -21.00
CA ILE A 159 24.31 -11.20 -20.89
C ILE A 159 23.30 -12.14 -21.55
N MET A 160 22.00 -11.90 -21.36
CA MET A 160 20.93 -12.73 -21.93
C MET A 160 20.80 -12.60 -23.46
N GLN A 161 21.22 -11.47 -24.02
CA GLN A 161 21.12 -11.19 -25.46
C GLN A 161 22.41 -11.53 -26.23
N VAL A 162 23.52 -11.85 -25.55
CA VAL A 162 24.78 -12.18 -26.21
C VAL A 162 24.69 -13.57 -26.85
N ASN A 163 24.66 -13.60 -28.18
CA ASN A 163 25.02 -14.78 -28.94
C ASN A 163 26.54 -14.98 -28.78
N LEU A 164 26.95 -16.05 -28.08
CA LEU A 164 28.32 -16.26 -27.60
C LEU A 164 29.28 -16.64 -28.73
N ASP A 165 29.67 -15.64 -29.50
CA ASP A 165 30.93 -15.67 -30.23
C ASP A 165 32.09 -15.39 -29.26
N LEU A 166 33.25 -16.03 -29.53
CA LEU A 166 34.45 -15.99 -28.68
C LEU A 166 34.89 -14.55 -28.31
N ASP A 167 34.64 -13.58 -29.18
CA ASP A 167 35.05 -12.17 -28.99
C ASP A 167 34.16 -11.41 -27.99
N LYS A 168 33.01 -11.97 -27.59
CA LYS A 168 32.07 -11.33 -26.63
C LYS A 168 32.18 -11.87 -25.21
N ILE A 169 32.98 -12.92 -25.00
CA ILE A 169 33.14 -13.58 -23.70
C ILE A 169 33.86 -12.68 -22.68
N GLU A 170 34.85 -11.90 -23.12
CA GLU A 170 35.57 -10.97 -22.25
C GLU A 170 34.65 -9.85 -21.73
N TYR A 171 33.72 -9.39 -22.57
CA TYR A 171 32.67 -8.43 -22.18
C TYR A 171 31.71 -9.03 -21.15
N VAL A 172 31.25 -10.27 -21.36
CA VAL A 172 30.40 -10.99 -20.39
C VAL A 172 31.13 -11.18 -19.06
N ASN A 173 32.40 -11.60 -19.07
CA ASN A 173 33.21 -11.78 -17.87
C ASN A 173 33.33 -10.49 -17.05
N LYS A 174 33.49 -9.34 -17.72
CA LYS A 174 33.55 -8.05 -17.04
C LYS A 174 32.23 -7.74 -16.31
N ILE A 175 31.09 -7.92 -16.97
CA ILE A 175 29.77 -7.69 -16.36
C ILE A 175 29.53 -8.65 -15.19
N VAL A 176 29.89 -9.93 -15.35
CA VAL A 176 29.74 -10.94 -14.29
C VAL A 176 30.61 -10.64 -13.09
N SER A 177 31.83 -10.13 -13.31
CA SER A 177 32.68 -9.64 -12.22
C SER A 177 32.02 -8.46 -11.50
N GLU A 178 31.43 -7.50 -12.23
CA GLU A 178 30.72 -6.36 -11.64
C GLU A 178 29.48 -6.79 -10.84
N ILE A 179 28.71 -7.77 -11.31
CA ILE A 179 27.56 -8.34 -10.59
C ILE A 179 28.01 -9.10 -9.34
N ASN A 180 29.08 -9.89 -9.42
CA ASN A 180 29.61 -10.65 -8.27
C ASN A 180 30.24 -9.75 -7.22
N GLU A 181 30.85 -8.62 -7.61
CA GLU A 181 31.24 -7.58 -6.66
C GLU A 181 30.03 -7.18 -5.81
N MET A 182 28.82 -7.02 -6.36
CA MET A 182 27.62 -6.65 -5.58
C MET A 182 27.13 -7.71 -4.59
N LYS A 183 27.70 -8.91 -4.57
CA LYS A 183 27.29 -9.98 -3.64
C LYS A 183 27.42 -9.56 -2.18
N HIS A 184 28.35 -8.67 -1.83
CA HIS A 184 28.44 -8.16 -0.46
C HIS A 184 27.22 -7.34 -0.03
N PHE A 185 26.39 -6.85 -0.97
CA PHE A 185 25.14 -6.17 -0.67
C PHE A 185 24.05 -7.09 -0.14
N GLN A 186 24.17 -8.42 -0.31
CA GLN A 186 23.18 -9.41 0.19
C GLN A 186 22.89 -9.26 1.69
N ASN A 187 23.88 -8.80 2.47
CA ASN A 187 23.76 -8.61 3.92
C ASN A 187 22.84 -7.43 4.28
N PHE A 188 22.61 -6.53 3.33
CA PHE A 188 21.76 -5.35 3.48
C PHE A 188 20.44 -5.53 2.73
N ILE A 189 20.50 -6.14 1.54
CA ILE A 189 19.40 -6.33 0.61
C ILE A 189 19.38 -7.81 0.21
N PRO A 190 18.65 -8.68 0.93
CA PRO A 190 18.68 -10.13 0.70
C PRO A 190 18.20 -10.54 -0.71
N SER A 191 17.31 -9.75 -1.31
CA SER A 191 16.77 -9.96 -2.66
C SER A 191 17.85 -9.93 -3.76
N VAL A 192 18.99 -9.28 -3.52
CA VAL A 192 20.16 -9.26 -4.44
C VAL A 192 20.68 -10.68 -4.71
N ASP A 193 20.69 -11.56 -3.70
CA ASP A 193 21.23 -12.91 -3.85
C ASP A 193 20.43 -13.73 -4.88
N LYS A 194 19.09 -13.58 -4.89
CA LYS A 194 18.23 -14.20 -5.90
C LYS A 194 18.64 -13.80 -7.31
N HIS A 195 18.83 -12.50 -7.56
CA HIS A 195 19.15 -11.99 -8.89
C HIS A 195 20.57 -12.36 -9.33
N ILE A 196 21.54 -12.38 -8.40
CA ILE A 196 22.90 -12.86 -8.67
C ILE A 196 22.87 -14.36 -9.01
N ASN A 197 22.10 -15.16 -8.27
CA ASN A 197 21.97 -16.59 -8.52
C ASN A 197 21.30 -16.88 -9.87
N GLU A 198 20.28 -16.12 -10.26
CA GLU A 198 19.68 -16.24 -11.60
C GLU A 198 20.70 -15.99 -12.73
N VAL A 199 21.55 -14.98 -12.59
CA VAL A 199 22.63 -14.70 -13.57
C VAL A 199 23.62 -15.86 -13.62
N ASN A 200 24.04 -16.36 -12.45
CA ASN A 200 24.97 -17.48 -12.36
C ASN A 200 24.39 -18.78 -12.94
N SER A 201 23.11 -19.08 -12.66
CA SER A 201 22.41 -20.24 -13.24
C SER A 201 22.25 -20.12 -14.75
N PHE A 202 21.93 -18.92 -15.26
CA PHE A 202 21.84 -18.68 -16.70
C PHE A 202 23.21 -18.87 -17.40
N LEU A 203 24.29 -18.38 -16.80
CA LEU A 203 25.64 -18.63 -17.29
C LEU A 203 25.98 -20.12 -17.27
N GLN A 204 25.59 -20.84 -16.22
CA GLN A 204 25.80 -22.29 -16.13
C GLN A 204 25.01 -23.04 -17.22
N GLU A 205 23.77 -22.64 -17.50
CA GLU A 205 22.94 -23.20 -18.57
C GLU A 205 23.53 -22.93 -19.95
N ILE A 206 23.91 -21.69 -20.22
CA ILE A 206 24.63 -21.28 -21.41
C ILE A 206 25.89 -22.12 -21.60
N THR A 207 26.64 -22.28 -20.51
CA THR A 207 27.91 -23.00 -20.48
C THR A 207 27.64 -24.45 -20.92
N ASN A 208 26.64 -25.09 -20.32
CA ASN A 208 26.16 -26.42 -20.67
C ASN A 208 25.69 -26.53 -22.13
N ASN A 209 24.97 -25.54 -22.66
CA ASN A 209 24.43 -25.56 -24.03
C ASN A 209 25.50 -25.37 -25.11
N VAL A 210 26.51 -24.51 -24.86
CA VAL A 210 27.66 -24.36 -25.77
C VAL A 210 28.49 -25.65 -25.82
N PHE A 211 28.57 -26.39 -24.71
CA PHE A 211 29.26 -27.70 -24.64
C PHE A 211 28.65 -28.78 -25.54
N TYR A 212 27.34 -28.76 -25.82
CA TYR A 212 26.70 -29.76 -26.69
C TYR A 212 26.92 -29.50 -28.19
N SER A 213 27.41 -28.32 -28.59
CA SER A 213 27.33 -27.84 -29.98
C SER A 213 28.64 -27.77 -30.77
N SER A 214 29.83 -28.09 -30.22
CA SER A 214 31.06 -27.84 -30.99
C SER A 214 32.24 -28.81 -30.85
N LYS A 215 33.00 -28.92 -31.96
CA LYS A 215 34.21 -29.74 -32.16
C LYS A 215 35.32 -29.42 -31.14
N ALA A 216 36.12 -30.44 -30.82
CA ALA A 216 37.14 -30.50 -29.76
C ALA A 216 38.05 -29.26 -29.56
N ASP A 217 38.40 -28.52 -30.60
CA ASP A 217 39.23 -27.30 -30.48
C ASP A 217 38.52 -26.13 -29.76
N LYS A 218 37.20 -26.01 -29.90
CA LYS A 218 36.41 -25.03 -29.14
C LYS A 218 36.27 -25.46 -27.67
N ALA A 219 36.12 -26.76 -27.41
CA ALA A 219 36.07 -27.32 -26.05
C ALA A 219 37.39 -27.09 -25.29
N LEU A 220 38.55 -27.22 -25.93
CA LEU A 220 39.86 -26.97 -25.31
C LEU A 220 40.09 -25.49 -24.95
N ARG A 221 39.71 -24.55 -25.84
CA ARG A 221 39.77 -23.10 -25.51
C ARG A 221 38.77 -22.71 -24.43
N TYR A 222 37.59 -23.34 -24.43
CA TYR A 222 36.57 -23.12 -23.41
C TYR A 222 36.98 -23.68 -22.04
N LEU A 223 37.68 -24.83 -22.00
CA LEU A 223 38.29 -25.38 -20.79
C LEU A 223 39.28 -24.41 -20.15
N GLU A 224 40.09 -23.73 -20.97
CA GLU A 224 41.04 -22.71 -20.51
C GLU A 224 40.33 -21.50 -19.88
N ILE A 225 39.18 -21.10 -20.44
CA ILE A 225 38.32 -20.02 -19.91
C ILE A 225 37.62 -20.47 -18.61
N CYS A 226 37.09 -21.69 -18.55
CA CYS A 226 36.53 -22.25 -17.32
C CYS A 226 37.57 -22.32 -16.19
N LYS A 227 38.83 -22.61 -16.49
CA LYS A 227 39.94 -22.56 -15.52
C LYS A 227 40.19 -21.14 -15.00
N GLN A 228 40.04 -20.11 -15.84
CA GLN A 228 40.14 -18.70 -15.41
C GLN A 228 38.94 -18.28 -14.53
N ILE A 229 37.72 -18.71 -14.89
CA ILE A 229 36.51 -18.49 -14.10
C ILE A 229 36.58 -19.24 -12.74
N HIS A 230 37.16 -20.43 -12.72
CA HIS A 230 37.42 -21.23 -11.52
C HIS A 230 38.34 -20.52 -10.51
N VAL A 231 39.25 -19.65 -10.95
CA VAL A 231 40.06 -18.82 -10.04
C VAL A 231 39.21 -17.79 -9.29
N LEU A 232 38.07 -17.38 -9.86
CA LEU A 232 37.18 -16.35 -9.30
C LEU A 232 36.00 -16.93 -8.48
N ILE A 233 35.54 -18.15 -8.76
CA ILE A 233 34.36 -18.76 -8.15
C ILE A 233 34.77 -20.00 -7.34
N ARG A 234 35.03 -19.83 -6.04
CA ARG A 234 35.49 -20.94 -5.17
C ARG A 234 34.33 -21.86 -4.75
N ASN A 235 34.54 -23.16 -4.98
CA ASN A 235 33.91 -24.38 -4.41
C ASN A 235 32.80 -25.14 -5.16
N ASP A 236 31.95 -24.57 -6.02
CA ASP A 236 30.86 -25.35 -6.66
C ASP A 236 31.16 -25.87 -8.08
N CYS A 237 32.21 -25.37 -8.74
CA CYS A 237 32.58 -25.80 -10.10
C CYS A 237 33.39 -27.12 -10.16
N LEU A 238 33.82 -27.66 -9.02
CA LEU A 238 34.71 -28.83 -8.93
C LEU A 238 34.01 -30.12 -9.39
N SER A 239 32.71 -30.27 -9.10
CA SER A 239 31.92 -31.41 -9.55
C SER A 239 31.73 -31.40 -11.07
N VAL A 240 31.51 -30.22 -11.67
CA VAL A 240 31.35 -30.05 -13.12
C VAL A 240 32.68 -30.29 -13.82
N LEU A 241 33.80 -29.77 -13.29
CA LEU A 241 35.14 -29.95 -13.87
C LEU A 241 35.60 -31.42 -13.80
N ASN A 242 35.35 -32.10 -12.67
CA ASN A 242 35.61 -33.53 -12.53
C ASN A 242 34.69 -34.36 -13.43
N SER A 243 33.41 -33.99 -13.54
CA SER A 243 32.47 -34.64 -14.48
C SER A 243 32.88 -34.42 -15.92
N LEU A 244 33.51 -33.28 -16.26
CA LEU A 244 34.01 -32.97 -17.60
C LEU A 244 35.27 -33.77 -17.93
N GLU A 245 36.22 -33.87 -16.99
CA GLU A 245 37.41 -34.72 -17.14
C GLU A 245 37.02 -36.20 -17.23
N GLU A 246 36.07 -36.63 -16.41
CA GLU A 246 35.56 -38.00 -16.41
C GLU A 246 34.73 -38.30 -17.67
N PHE A 247 33.94 -37.35 -18.15
CA PHE A 247 33.22 -37.46 -19.42
C PHE A 247 34.18 -37.54 -20.59
N ILE A 248 35.22 -36.69 -20.67
CA ILE A 248 36.23 -36.73 -21.74
C ILE A 248 37.01 -38.05 -21.70
N ARG A 249 37.35 -38.53 -20.50
CA ARG A 249 38.03 -39.81 -20.31
C ARG A 249 37.14 -40.98 -20.71
N ASN A 250 35.86 -40.97 -20.31
CA ASN A 250 34.90 -42.00 -20.65
C ASN A 250 34.55 -41.97 -22.13
N PHE A 251 34.37 -40.81 -22.76
CA PHE A 251 34.15 -40.72 -24.20
C PHE A 251 35.38 -41.16 -25.00
N SER A 252 36.59 -40.82 -24.56
CA SER A 252 37.82 -41.32 -25.19
C SER A 252 37.94 -42.84 -25.08
N ASN A 253 37.65 -43.42 -23.91
CA ASN A 253 37.65 -44.87 -23.71
C ASN A 253 36.51 -45.56 -24.47
N ILE A 254 35.32 -44.97 -24.54
CA ILE A 254 34.18 -45.51 -25.29
C ILE A 254 34.48 -45.47 -26.77
N ILE A 255 34.99 -44.36 -27.31
CA ILE A 255 35.38 -44.26 -28.73
C ILE A 255 36.51 -45.26 -29.03
N GLN A 256 37.49 -45.41 -28.14
CA GLN A 256 38.59 -46.35 -28.35
C GLN A 256 38.12 -47.82 -28.27
N ASN A 257 37.24 -48.15 -27.34
CA ASN A 257 36.64 -49.50 -27.22
C ASN A 257 35.66 -49.80 -28.36
N GLU A 258 34.86 -48.84 -28.82
CA GLU A 258 34.00 -48.97 -30.01
C GLU A 258 34.85 -49.11 -31.27
N MET A 259 35.96 -48.38 -31.38
CA MET A 259 36.90 -48.53 -32.49
C MET A 259 37.57 -49.90 -32.46
N GLU A 260 38.05 -50.40 -31.32
CA GLU A 260 38.66 -51.73 -31.21
C GLU A 260 37.64 -52.85 -31.43
N SER A 261 36.43 -52.72 -30.90
CA SER A 261 35.33 -53.68 -31.13
C SER A 261 34.87 -53.68 -32.59
N SER A 262 34.77 -52.50 -33.21
CA SER A 262 34.49 -52.35 -34.64
C SER A 262 35.62 -52.90 -35.50
N PHE A 263 36.89 -52.68 -35.12
CA PHE A 263 38.05 -53.22 -35.82
C PHE A 263 38.08 -54.76 -35.76
N GLU A 264 37.79 -55.37 -34.60
CA GLU A 264 37.73 -56.82 -34.47
C GLU A 264 36.50 -57.42 -35.17
N MET A 265 35.34 -56.75 -35.15
CA MET A 265 34.19 -57.17 -35.99
C MET A 265 34.48 -57.08 -37.48
N ILE A 266 35.17 -56.03 -37.94
CA ILE A 266 35.58 -55.86 -39.35
C ILE A 266 36.59 -56.94 -39.74
N LYS A 267 37.54 -57.28 -38.86
CA LYS A 267 38.55 -58.32 -39.06
C LYS A 267 37.94 -59.72 -39.11
N GLN A 268 36.93 -59.99 -38.28
CA GLN A 268 36.18 -61.25 -38.31
C GLN A 268 35.31 -61.39 -39.57
N TYR A 269 34.66 -60.31 -40.02
CA TYR A 269 33.85 -60.31 -41.24
C TYR A 269 34.68 -60.36 -42.54
N GLN A 270 35.81 -59.66 -42.60
CA GLN A 270 36.73 -59.68 -43.75
C GLN A 270 37.39 -61.05 -43.97
N ASN A 271 37.57 -61.83 -42.89
CA ASN A 271 38.09 -63.19 -42.95
C ASN A 271 37.05 -64.23 -43.42
N GLN A 272 35.75 -63.91 -43.42
CA GLN A 272 34.69 -64.89 -43.71
C GLN A 272 33.92 -64.65 -45.02
N ASN A 273 33.91 -63.46 -45.62
CA ASN A 273 33.22 -63.23 -46.91
C ASN A 273 33.74 -62.00 -47.67
N LYS A 274 34.69 -62.21 -48.59
CA LYS A 274 35.38 -61.13 -49.34
C LYS A 274 34.57 -60.39 -50.42
N GLU A 275 33.31 -60.76 -50.68
CA GLU A 275 32.50 -60.13 -51.75
C GLU A 275 31.10 -59.61 -51.32
N LYS A 276 30.73 -59.67 -50.04
CA LYS A 276 29.41 -59.19 -49.57
C LYS A 276 29.44 -58.14 -48.44
N GLY A 277 30.62 -57.81 -47.90
CA GLY A 277 30.77 -56.90 -46.76
C GLY A 277 30.35 -55.45 -47.05
N GLU A 278 30.77 -54.88 -48.18
CA GLU A 278 30.52 -53.45 -48.48
C GLU A 278 29.02 -53.13 -48.63
N LYS A 279 28.25 -54.00 -49.30
CA LYS A 279 26.79 -53.81 -49.45
C LYS A 279 26.04 -53.87 -48.13
N PHE A 280 26.48 -54.70 -47.17
CA PHE A 280 25.79 -54.81 -45.88
C PHE A 280 26.08 -53.60 -44.98
N THR A 281 27.33 -53.11 -44.96
CA THR A 281 27.69 -51.92 -44.19
C THR A 281 26.99 -50.66 -44.72
N ASP A 282 26.84 -50.52 -46.04
CA ASP A 282 26.11 -49.41 -46.63
C ASP A 282 24.61 -49.49 -46.39
N ILE A 283 23.99 -50.67 -46.48
CA ILE A 283 22.58 -50.87 -46.15
C ILE A 283 22.34 -50.62 -44.66
N TYR A 284 23.20 -51.12 -43.78
CA TYR A 284 23.11 -50.90 -42.33
C TYR A 284 23.29 -49.42 -41.98
N ARG A 285 24.27 -48.72 -42.57
CA ARG A 285 24.49 -47.29 -42.34
C ARG A 285 23.33 -46.45 -42.89
N THR A 286 22.78 -46.80 -44.04
CA THR A 286 21.60 -46.13 -44.62
C THR A 286 20.35 -46.36 -43.77
N TYR A 287 20.12 -47.61 -43.34
CA TYR A 287 18.99 -47.97 -42.48
C TYR A 287 19.12 -47.33 -41.09
N ARG A 288 20.32 -47.33 -40.51
CA ARG A 288 20.64 -46.65 -39.25
C ARG A 288 20.42 -45.15 -39.39
N ASN A 289 20.95 -44.49 -40.41
CA ASN A 289 20.77 -43.04 -40.58
C ASN A 289 19.30 -42.67 -40.81
N ILE A 290 18.58 -43.40 -41.68
CA ILE A 290 17.16 -43.11 -41.95
C ILE A 290 16.29 -43.33 -40.70
N ILE A 291 16.53 -44.40 -39.93
CA ILE A 291 15.73 -44.68 -38.73
C ILE A 291 16.15 -43.75 -37.58
N PHE A 292 17.45 -43.55 -37.37
CA PHE A 292 17.93 -42.74 -36.26
C PHE A 292 17.62 -41.26 -36.47
N GLU A 293 17.84 -40.69 -37.67
CA GLU A 293 17.49 -39.28 -37.96
C GLU A 293 15.98 -39.04 -37.97
N LYS A 294 15.20 -39.97 -38.53
CA LYS A 294 13.74 -39.79 -38.61
C LYS A 294 13.06 -40.00 -37.25
N ILE A 295 13.50 -40.96 -36.45
CA ILE A 295 12.90 -41.22 -35.14
C ILE A 295 13.44 -40.26 -34.08
N SER A 296 14.74 -39.90 -34.09
CA SER A 296 15.27 -38.86 -33.19
C SER A 296 14.65 -37.50 -33.48
N GLY A 297 14.42 -37.17 -34.76
CA GLY A 297 13.73 -35.95 -35.16
C GLY A 297 12.28 -35.88 -34.66
N VAL A 298 11.57 -37.02 -34.59
CA VAL A 298 10.23 -37.07 -34.00
C VAL A 298 10.28 -36.92 -32.48
N SER A 299 11.21 -37.60 -31.80
CA SER A 299 11.42 -37.47 -30.36
C SER A 299 11.71 -36.01 -29.96
N GLN A 300 12.65 -35.35 -30.65
CA GLN A 300 12.99 -33.96 -30.41
C GLN A 300 11.78 -33.03 -30.60
N GLN A 301 11.01 -33.24 -31.67
CA GLN A 301 9.78 -32.47 -31.90
C GLN A 301 8.72 -32.67 -30.81
N ILE A 302 8.71 -33.82 -30.12
CA ILE A 302 7.84 -34.02 -28.96
C ILE A 302 8.38 -33.25 -27.76
N ILE A 303 9.70 -33.34 -27.49
CA ILE A 303 10.35 -32.59 -26.40
C ILE A 303 10.13 -31.08 -26.56
N ASP A 304 10.26 -30.56 -27.78
CA ASP A 304 10.01 -29.14 -28.07
C ASP A 304 8.52 -28.79 -27.84
N ALA A 305 7.59 -29.64 -28.28
CA ALA A 305 6.17 -29.45 -28.02
C ALA A 305 5.80 -29.53 -26.52
N ILE A 306 6.49 -30.36 -25.74
CA ILE A 306 6.35 -30.41 -24.27
C ILE A 306 6.76 -29.07 -23.66
N LYS A 307 7.90 -28.50 -24.09
CA LYS A 307 8.38 -27.18 -23.61
C LYS A 307 7.43 -26.04 -23.97
N GLU A 308 6.78 -26.13 -25.13
CA GLU A 308 5.78 -25.17 -25.60
C GLU A 308 4.37 -25.39 -24.99
N PHE A 309 4.18 -26.43 -24.18
CA PHE A 309 2.87 -26.85 -23.63
C PHE A 309 1.82 -27.19 -24.71
N ASP A 310 2.24 -27.61 -25.90
CA ASP A 310 1.38 -28.06 -27.00
C ASP A 310 1.05 -29.56 -26.86
N TYR A 311 0.25 -29.88 -25.85
CA TYR A 311 -0.07 -31.27 -25.49
C TYR A 311 -0.85 -32.02 -26.57
N GLN A 312 -1.56 -31.33 -27.46
CA GLN A 312 -2.22 -31.95 -28.59
C GLN A 312 -1.19 -32.52 -29.57
N ARG A 313 -0.18 -31.71 -29.95
CA ARG A 313 0.91 -32.15 -30.82
C ARG A 313 1.75 -33.25 -30.18
N VAL A 314 1.94 -33.20 -28.85
CA VAL A 314 2.57 -34.28 -28.09
C VAL A 314 1.79 -35.59 -28.25
N ALA A 315 0.48 -35.58 -28.02
CA ALA A 315 -0.37 -36.77 -28.15
C ALA A 315 -0.29 -37.40 -29.55
N ASP A 316 -0.45 -36.58 -30.61
CA ASP A 316 -0.43 -37.04 -32.00
C ASP A 316 0.90 -37.75 -32.35
N LYS A 317 2.02 -37.16 -31.93
CA LYS A 317 3.36 -37.70 -32.19
C LYS A 317 3.68 -38.91 -31.30
N MET A 318 3.24 -38.91 -30.05
CA MET A 318 3.39 -40.06 -29.15
C MET A 318 2.63 -41.28 -29.67
N MET A 319 1.41 -41.12 -30.22
CA MET A 319 0.68 -42.20 -30.88
C MET A 319 1.43 -42.75 -32.11
N ALA A 320 2.08 -41.87 -32.89
CA ALA A 320 2.90 -42.28 -34.03
C ALA A 320 4.13 -43.09 -33.60
N LEU A 321 4.81 -42.71 -32.50
CA LEU A 321 5.92 -43.49 -31.94
C LEU A 321 5.45 -44.83 -31.37
N GLN A 322 4.31 -44.85 -30.67
CA GLN A 322 3.75 -46.06 -30.07
C GLN A 322 3.36 -47.11 -31.12
N SER A 323 2.91 -46.66 -32.29
CA SER A 323 2.50 -47.52 -33.42
C SER A 323 3.68 -47.95 -34.32
N SER A 324 4.90 -47.51 -34.01
CA SER A 324 6.11 -47.80 -34.78
C SER A 324 6.77 -49.14 -34.37
N ASN A 325 7.90 -49.45 -34.99
CA ASN A 325 8.71 -50.64 -34.68
C ASN A 325 9.32 -50.59 -33.26
N GLU A 326 10.06 -51.62 -32.87
CA GLU A 326 10.70 -51.73 -31.54
C GLU A 326 11.57 -50.51 -31.17
N VAL A 327 12.22 -49.89 -32.17
CA VAL A 327 12.98 -48.64 -31.95
C VAL A 327 12.05 -47.50 -31.55
N GLY A 328 10.91 -47.34 -32.22
CA GLY A 328 9.91 -46.33 -31.86
C GLY A 328 9.30 -46.54 -30.46
N LYS A 329 9.12 -47.79 -30.02
CA LYS A 329 8.67 -48.09 -28.65
C LYS A 329 9.70 -47.66 -27.59
N HIS A 330 10.98 -47.83 -27.86
CA HIS A 330 12.05 -47.35 -26.97
C HIS A 330 11.99 -45.83 -26.80
N TYR A 331 11.93 -45.08 -27.91
CA TYR A 331 11.79 -43.62 -27.86
C TYR A 331 10.46 -43.16 -27.27
N TYR A 332 9.38 -43.91 -27.47
CA TYR A 332 8.12 -43.64 -26.78
C TYR A 332 8.28 -43.70 -25.26
N ALA A 333 8.99 -44.70 -24.73
CA ALA A 333 9.23 -44.81 -23.29
C ALA A 333 10.09 -43.65 -22.75
N GLU A 334 11.15 -43.27 -23.47
CA GLU A 334 12.01 -42.13 -23.13
C GLU A 334 11.22 -40.81 -23.11
N VAL A 335 10.47 -40.54 -24.19
CA VAL A 335 9.64 -39.33 -24.28
C VAL A 335 8.52 -39.33 -23.25
N LYS A 336 7.92 -40.49 -22.95
CA LYS A 336 6.94 -40.65 -21.87
C LYS A 336 7.54 -40.25 -20.53
N GLN A 337 8.78 -40.68 -20.24
CA GLN A 337 9.47 -40.29 -19.02
C GLN A 337 9.72 -38.78 -18.96
N SER A 338 10.21 -38.17 -20.04
CA SER A 338 10.41 -36.72 -20.10
C SER A 338 9.10 -35.93 -19.94
N LEU A 339 8.01 -36.43 -20.52
CA LEU A 339 6.68 -35.83 -20.39
C LEU A 339 6.21 -35.84 -18.92
N ASN A 340 6.27 -37.00 -18.26
CA ASN A 340 5.84 -37.12 -16.86
C ASN A 340 6.73 -36.25 -15.94
N ALA A 341 8.05 -36.22 -16.17
CA ALA A 341 8.95 -35.36 -15.41
C ALA A 341 8.62 -33.86 -15.59
N SER A 342 8.38 -33.42 -16.83
CA SER A 342 8.02 -32.02 -17.11
C SER A 342 6.66 -31.64 -16.51
N LEU A 343 5.69 -32.55 -16.54
CA LEU A 343 4.37 -32.31 -15.96
C LEU A 343 4.42 -32.26 -14.43
N ASN A 344 5.19 -33.14 -13.80
CA ASN A 344 5.39 -33.14 -12.35
C ASN A 344 6.04 -31.83 -11.88
N LEU A 345 7.04 -31.33 -12.60
CA LEU A 345 7.63 -30.01 -12.32
C LEU A 345 6.60 -28.87 -12.42
N LEU A 346 5.72 -28.91 -13.43
CA LEU A 346 4.64 -27.93 -13.58
C LEU A 346 3.62 -28.01 -12.43
N ILE A 347 3.23 -29.23 -12.04
CA ILE A 347 2.31 -29.51 -10.92
C ILE A 347 2.91 -28.98 -9.62
N ASP A 348 4.13 -29.36 -9.29
CA ASP A 348 4.80 -28.98 -8.05
C ASP A 348 5.06 -27.48 -7.99
N GLY A 349 5.49 -26.87 -9.11
CA GLY A 349 5.66 -25.42 -9.23
C GLY A 349 4.34 -24.68 -9.00
N THR A 350 3.23 -25.16 -9.56
CA THR A 350 1.90 -24.54 -9.39
C THR A 350 1.40 -24.67 -7.95
N LYS A 351 1.60 -25.83 -7.31
CA LYS A 351 1.28 -26.03 -5.89
C LYS A 351 2.10 -25.09 -5.00
N ALA A 352 3.41 -24.99 -5.25
CA ALA A 352 4.29 -24.11 -4.50
C ALA A 352 3.83 -22.65 -4.61
N GLN A 353 3.52 -22.17 -5.83
CA GLN A 353 2.99 -20.83 -6.07
C GLN A 353 1.70 -20.58 -5.29
N ALA A 354 0.75 -21.53 -5.30
CA ALA A 354 -0.50 -21.41 -4.56
C ALA A 354 -0.29 -21.37 -3.03
N ILE A 355 0.74 -22.06 -2.51
CA ILE A 355 1.12 -22.04 -1.09
C ILE A 355 1.76 -20.70 -0.71
N THR A 356 2.62 -20.15 -1.57
CA THR A 356 3.38 -18.91 -1.31
C THR A 356 2.57 -17.63 -1.50
N LEU A 357 1.33 -17.71 -2.00
CA LEU A 357 0.46 -16.55 -2.19
C LEU A 357 0.39 -15.68 -0.92
N GLY A 358 0.89 -14.45 -1.07
CA GLY A 358 1.04 -13.47 0.00
C GLY A 358 -0.28 -13.09 0.69
N ASN A 359 -0.17 -12.36 1.80
CA ASN A 359 -1.34 -11.79 2.49
C ASN A 359 -2.01 -10.67 1.69
N ASN A 360 -1.39 -10.23 0.59
CA ASN A 360 -1.96 -9.42 -0.48
C ASN A 360 -1.91 -10.26 -1.76
N ILE A 361 -3.06 -10.50 -2.40
CA ILE A 361 -3.12 -11.30 -3.61
C ILE A 361 -2.73 -10.40 -4.76
N GLU A 362 -1.55 -10.64 -5.34
CA GLU A 362 -1.10 -9.93 -6.53
C GLU A 362 -1.73 -10.55 -7.78
N ILE A 363 -2.22 -9.69 -8.68
CA ILE A 363 -2.94 -10.12 -9.88
C ILE A 363 -2.05 -10.98 -10.80
N GLU A 364 -0.75 -10.65 -10.91
CA GLU A 364 0.18 -11.37 -11.77
C GLU A 364 0.48 -12.78 -11.24
N GLU A 365 0.55 -12.98 -9.91
CA GLU A 365 0.73 -14.31 -9.31
C GLU A 365 -0.48 -15.21 -9.62
N ILE A 366 -1.69 -14.68 -9.48
CA ILE A 366 -2.94 -15.41 -9.78
C ILE A 366 -3.05 -15.72 -11.27
N LYS A 367 -2.68 -14.77 -12.13
CA LYS A 367 -2.70 -14.97 -13.58
C LYS A 367 -1.80 -16.14 -13.99
N LEU A 368 -0.58 -16.18 -13.45
CA LEU A 368 0.36 -17.26 -13.70
C LEU A 368 -0.17 -18.62 -13.23
N ILE A 369 -0.76 -18.68 -12.01
CA ILE A 369 -1.37 -19.91 -11.49
C ILE A 369 -2.54 -20.34 -12.39
N GLY A 370 -3.42 -19.41 -12.78
CA GLY A 370 -4.55 -19.69 -13.67
C GLY A 370 -4.13 -20.19 -15.04
N GLU A 371 -3.03 -19.68 -15.60
CA GLU A 371 -2.43 -20.18 -16.84
C GLU A 371 -1.86 -21.59 -16.68
N ASN A 372 -1.14 -21.85 -15.58
CA ASN A 372 -0.59 -23.17 -15.29
C ASN A 372 -1.69 -24.23 -15.08
N LEU A 373 -2.77 -23.89 -14.37
CA LEU A 373 -3.93 -24.78 -14.23
C LEU A 373 -4.56 -25.12 -15.59
N LYS A 374 -4.67 -24.16 -16.52
CA LYS A 374 -5.13 -24.42 -17.91
C LYS A 374 -4.18 -25.34 -18.66
N ARG A 375 -2.86 -25.20 -18.48
CA ARG A 375 -1.85 -26.08 -19.09
C ARG A 375 -1.98 -27.51 -18.55
N ILE A 376 -2.06 -27.66 -17.22
CA ILE A 376 -2.25 -28.96 -16.54
C ILE A 376 -3.55 -29.64 -17.01
N GLU A 377 -4.65 -28.90 -17.12
CA GLU A 377 -5.92 -29.46 -17.59
C GLU A 377 -5.87 -29.87 -19.08
N ARG A 378 -5.16 -29.11 -19.94
CA ARG A 378 -4.92 -29.52 -21.32
C ARG A 378 -4.07 -30.79 -21.40
N ALA A 379 -3.07 -30.94 -20.53
CA ALA A 379 -2.31 -32.19 -20.42
C ALA A 379 -3.27 -33.35 -20.11
N ARG A 380 -4.14 -33.20 -19.11
CA ARG A 380 -5.18 -34.20 -18.83
C ARG A 380 -6.03 -34.52 -20.06
N GLN A 381 -6.53 -33.51 -20.77
CA GLN A 381 -7.42 -33.73 -21.90
C GLN A 381 -6.77 -34.50 -23.07
N PHE A 382 -5.51 -34.18 -23.41
CA PHE A 382 -4.88 -34.67 -24.64
C PHE A 382 -3.97 -35.89 -24.43
N ILE A 383 -3.29 -35.99 -23.29
CA ILE A 383 -2.24 -37.00 -23.07
C ILE A 383 -2.52 -37.95 -21.91
N GLU A 384 -3.75 -38.01 -21.39
CA GLU A 384 -4.16 -38.88 -20.26
C GLU A 384 -3.63 -40.32 -20.37
N LYS A 385 -3.77 -40.91 -21.57
CA LYS A 385 -3.36 -42.31 -21.86
C LYS A 385 -1.86 -42.53 -21.82
N HIS A 386 -1.07 -41.47 -21.82
CA HIS A 386 0.39 -41.48 -21.81
C HIS A 386 0.97 -41.10 -20.45
N LEU A 387 0.14 -40.79 -19.45
CA LEU A 387 0.59 -40.45 -18.09
C LEU A 387 0.77 -41.70 -17.24
N ASP A 388 1.69 -41.64 -16.27
CA ASP A 388 1.87 -42.70 -15.29
C ASP A 388 0.82 -42.62 -14.16
N ALA A 389 0.40 -41.40 -13.80
CA ALA A 389 -0.56 -41.14 -12.74
C ALA A 389 -1.53 -40.00 -13.12
N PRO A 390 -2.52 -40.23 -14.01
CA PRO A 390 -3.44 -39.19 -14.46
C PRO A 390 -4.27 -38.57 -13.33
N ASP A 391 -4.57 -39.33 -12.27
CA ASP A 391 -5.31 -38.86 -11.09
C ASP A 391 -4.56 -37.77 -10.30
N GLU A 392 -3.23 -37.69 -10.42
CA GLU A 392 -2.43 -36.65 -9.76
C GLU A 392 -2.74 -35.24 -10.29
N ILE A 393 -3.17 -35.14 -11.55
CA ILE A 393 -3.62 -33.87 -12.14
C ILE A 393 -4.86 -33.37 -11.41
N ASP A 394 -5.84 -34.24 -11.19
CA ASP A 394 -7.10 -33.85 -10.53
C ASP A 394 -6.86 -33.46 -9.09
N ASN A 395 -6.07 -34.26 -8.39
CA ASN A 395 -5.66 -33.96 -7.03
C ASN A 395 -4.89 -32.63 -6.95
N CYS A 396 -4.04 -32.31 -7.93
CA CYS A 396 -3.36 -31.03 -7.99
C CYS A 396 -4.34 -29.87 -8.22
N ILE A 397 -5.26 -30.00 -9.18
CA ILE A 397 -6.22 -28.95 -9.49
C ILE A 397 -7.09 -28.67 -8.26
N GLU A 398 -7.61 -29.70 -7.60
CA GLU A 398 -8.44 -29.53 -6.39
C GLU A 398 -7.65 -28.97 -5.20
N ASP A 399 -6.42 -29.44 -4.95
CA ASP A 399 -5.56 -28.90 -3.87
C ASP A 399 -5.22 -27.41 -4.11
N VAL A 400 -4.89 -27.03 -5.34
CA VAL A 400 -4.62 -25.63 -5.70
C VAL A 400 -5.88 -24.77 -5.54
N LYS A 401 -7.03 -25.25 -6.01
CA LYS A 401 -8.33 -24.57 -5.83
C LYS A 401 -8.60 -24.33 -4.35
N GLU A 402 -8.52 -25.37 -3.52
CA GLU A 402 -8.80 -25.27 -2.08
C GLU A 402 -7.89 -24.24 -1.41
N LYS A 403 -6.59 -24.24 -1.72
CA LYS A 403 -5.63 -23.26 -1.16
C LYS A 403 -5.97 -21.83 -1.55
N ILE A 404 -6.26 -21.59 -2.83
CA ILE A 404 -6.62 -20.25 -3.34
C ILE A 404 -7.94 -19.79 -2.72
N GLU A 405 -8.95 -20.65 -2.68
CA GLU A 405 -10.24 -20.30 -2.06
C GLU A 405 -10.09 -19.99 -0.58
N LYS A 406 -9.34 -20.80 0.17
CA LYS A 406 -9.03 -20.53 1.58
C LYS A 406 -8.29 -19.21 1.76
N ARG A 407 -7.49 -18.81 0.76
CA ARG A 407 -6.84 -17.50 0.76
C ARG A 407 -7.85 -16.40 0.53
N ILE A 408 -8.64 -16.47 -0.54
CA ILE A 408 -9.67 -15.47 -0.86
C ILE A 408 -10.66 -15.30 0.30
N LYS A 409 -11.12 -16.38 0.94
CA LYS A 409 -12.01 -16.31 2.12
C LYS A 409 -11.41 -15.47 3.25
N ARG A 410 -10.11 -15.60 3.53
CA ARG A 410 -9.43 -14.76 4.53
C ARG A 410 -9.40 -13.29 4.13
N PHE A 411 -9.25 -12.98 2.84
CA PHE A 411 -9.37 -11.60 2.35
C PHE A 411 -10.77 -11.04 2.51
N LEU A 412 -11.79 -11.82 2.17
CA LEU A 412 -13.20 -11.42 2.30
C LEU A 412 -13.55 -11.10 3.76
N VAL A 413 -12.99 -11.82 4.73
CA VAL A 413 -13.10 -11.46 6.16
C VAL A 413 -12.50 -10.09 6.45
N GLY A 414 -11.31 -9.79 5.89
CA GLY A 414 -10.70 -8.46 6.02
C GLY A 414 -11.51 -7.35 5.36
N VAL A 415 -12.15 -7.62 4.21
CA VAL A 415 -13.09 -6.70 3.55
C VAL A 415 -14.29 -6.43 4.43
N LYS A 416 -14.89 -7.48 5.03
CA LYS A 416 -15.98 -7.33 5.98
C LYS A 416 -15.62 -6.40 7.13
N THR A 417 -14.44 -6.59 7.73
CA THR A 417 -13.93 -5.70 8.77
C THR A 417 -13.75 -4.25 8.30
N LEU A 418 -13.38 -4.01 7.04
CA LEU A 418 -13.31 -2.66 6.49
C LEU A 418 -14.70 -2.03 6.34
N ILE A 419 -15.68 -2.80 5.88
CA ILE A 419 -17.08 -2.37 5.78
C ILE A 419 -17.63 -2.02 7.17
N ASP A 420 -17.44 -2.90 8.16
CA ASP A 420 -17.89 -2.70 9.55
C ASP A 420 -17.27 -1.44 10.18
N ASN A 421 -16.04 -1.09 9.79
CA ASN A 421 -15.33 0.11 10.25
C ASN A 421 -15.63 1.37 9.40
N HIS A 422 -16.58 1.30 8.46
CA HIS A 422 -16.93 2.38 7.54
C HIS A 422 -15.75 2.88 6.68
N ASN A 423 -14.82 1.98 6.33
CA ASN A 423 -13.74 2.25 5.37
C ASN A 423 -14.13 1.74 3.97
N PHE A 424 -15.16 2.37 3.40
CA PHE A 424 -15.83 1.91 2.20
C PHE A 424 -14.95 1.97 0.94
N PHE A 425 -14.11 2.99 0.81
CA PHE A 425 -13.20 3.12 -0.33
C PHE A 425 -12.24 1.94 -0.44
N GLU A 426 -11.59 1.60 0.68
CA GLU A 426 -10.65 0.49 0.71
C GLU A 426 -11.36 -0.86 0.57
N ALA A 427 -12.59 -0.98 1.08
CA ALA A 427 -13.44 -2.15 0.89
C ALA A 427 -13.78 -2.36 -0.60
N ASP A 428 -14.30 -1.34 -1.29
CA ASP A 428 -14.65 -1.40 -2.73
C ASP A 428 -13.46 -1.82 -3.58
N LYS A 429 -12.31 -1.14 -3.39
CA LYS A 429 -11.08 -1.45 -4.12
C LYS A 429 -10.66 -2.91 -3.94
N LYS A 430 -10.79 -3.44 -2.73
CA LYS A 430 -10.46 -4.85 -2.44
C LYS A 430 -11.50 -5.81 -3.02
N ILE A 431 -12.80 -5.49 -2.96
CA ILE A 431 -13.84 -6.30 -3.59
C ILE A 431 -13.60 -6.39 -5.10
N ASP A 432 -13.28 -5.29 -5.76
CA ASP A 432 -13.02 -5.26 -7.20
C ASP A 432 -11.76 -6.04 -7.56
N SER A 433 -10.71 -5.93 -6.75
CA SER A 433 -9.50 -6.73 -6.91
C SER A 433 -9.78 -8.23 -6.79
N ILE A 434 -10.59 -8.64 -5.81
CA ILE A 434 -10.96 -10.05 -5.64
C ILE A 434 -11.87 -10.51 -6.79
N THR A 435 -12.79 -9.67 -7.25
CA THR A 435 -13.67 -9.96 -8.39
C THR A 435 -12.84 -10.21 -9.66
N LEU A 436 -11.80 -9.41 -9.89
CA LEU A 436 -10.86 -9.62 -10.98
C LEU A 436 -10.09 -10.93 -10.83
N VAL A 437 -9.58 -11.24 -9.64
CA VAL A 437 -8.92 -12.52 -9.31
C VAL A 437 -9.84 -13.71 -9.62
N CYS A 438 -11.10 -13.66 -9.19
CA CYS A 438 -12.10 -14.69 -9.49
C CYS A 438 -12.34 -14.82 -11.01
N THR A 439 -12.36 -13.71 -11.73
CA THR A 439 -12.52 -13.69 -13.19
C THR A 439 -11.34 -14.35 -13.91
N LEU A 440 -10.11 -14.09 -13.46
CA LEU A 440 -8.90 -14.68 -14.03
C LEU A 440 -8.83 -16.19 -13.79
N LEU A 441 -9.23 -16.63 -12.60
CA LEU A 441 -9.31 -18.05 -12.24
C LEU A 441 -10.47 -18.77 -12.95
N GLY A 442 -11.56 -18.06 -13.28
CA GLY A 442 -12.72 -18.62 -13.96
C GLY A 442 -13.29 -19.83 -13.23
N LYS A 443 -13.32 -21.00 -13.88
CA LYS A 443 -13.84 -22.25 -13.29
C LYS A 443 -12.99 -22.83 -12.15
N TYR A 444 -11.78 -22.30 -11.93
CA TYR A 444 -10.93 -22.67 -10.79
C TYR A 444 -11.26 -21.88 -9.52
N CYS A 445 -12.22 -20.96 -9.58
CA CYS A 445 -12.78 -20.32 -8.40
C CYS A 445 -14.17 -20.89 -8.12
N GLY A 446 -14.39 -21.43 -6.93
CA GLY A 446 -15.68 -21.93 -6.51
C GLY A 446 -16.75 -20.85 -6.51
N LYS A 447 -17.97 -21.24 -6.87
CA LYS A 447 -19.16 -20.35 -6.90
C LYS A 447 -19.48 -19.74 -5.54
N GLU A 448 -19.10 -20.43 -4.47
CA GLU A 448 -19.24 -19.96 -3.09
C GLU A 448 -18.52 -18.63 -2.85
N ILE A 449 -17.34 -18.42 -3.46
CA ILE A 449 -16.61 -17.16 -3.34
C ILE A 449 -17.39 -16.02 -3.99
N SER A 450 -17.95 -16.26 -5.18
CA SER A 450 -18.80 -15.27 -5.87
C SER A 450 -20.03 -14.92 -5.04
N TYR A 451 -20.66 -15.91 -4.41
CA TYR A 451 -21.78 -15.68 -3.49
C TYR A 451 -21.37 -14.79 -2.30
N GLN A 452 -20.22 -15.07 -1.66
CA GLN A 452 -19.72 -14.26 -0.55
C GLN A 452 -19.34 -12.84 -0.95
N ILE A 453 -18.84 -12.63 -2.18
CA ILE A 453 -18.59 -11.29 -2.73
C ILE A 453 -19.90 -10.51 -2.85
N GLU A 454 -20.94 -11.12 -3.41
CA GLU A 454 -22.25 -10.48 -3.54
C GLU A 454 -22.89 -10.22 -2.18
N GLU A 455 -22.78 -11.16 -1.23
CA GLU A 455 -23.23 -10.96 0.16
C GLU A 455 -22.54 -9.77 0.82
N LEU A 456 -21.25 -9.57 0.58
CA LEU A 456 -20.53 -8.39 1.09
C LEU A 456 -20.97 -7.09 0.41
N ARG A 457 -21.25 -7.10 -0.89
CA ARG A 457 -21.78 -5.92 -1.61
C ARG A 457 -23.17 -5.54 -1.08
N GLU A 458 -24.04 -6.51 -0.84
CA GLU A 458 -25.36 -6.26 -0.25
C GLU A 458 -25.26 -5.82 1.21
N SER A 459 -24.39 -6.45 2.01
CA SER A 459 -24.15 -6.04 3.40
C SER A 459 -23.59 -4.62 3.48
N GLN A 460 -22.68 -4.24 2.58
CA GLN A 460 -22.16 -2.88 2.46
C GLN A 460 -23.27 -1.89 2.11
N LYS A 461 -24.13 -2.24 1.15
CA LYS A 461 -25.29 -1.43 0.78
C LYS A 461 -26.24 -1.22 1.96
N ASP A 462 -26.54 -2.26 2.72
CA ASP A 462 -27.37 -2.18 3.91
C ASP A 462 -26.73 -1.32 5.01
N ILE A 463 -25.44 -1.52 5.31
CA ILE A 463 -24.73 -0.69 6.32
C ILE A 463 -24.71 0.78 5.91
N VAL A 464 -24.51 1.08 4.63
CA VAL A 464 -24.52 2.46 4.12
C VAL A 464 -25.92 3.06 4.18
N SER A 465 -26.93 2.33 3.70
CA SER A 465 -28.30 2.84 3.55
C SER A 465 -29.06 2.92 4.87
N THR A 466 -28.75 2.04 5.81
CA THR A 466 -29.44 1.91 7.09
C THR A 466 -28.58 2.54 8.19
N ASN A 467 -27.45 1.92 8.55
CA ASN A 467 -26.68 2.35 9.71
C ASN A 467 -26.07 3.76 9.57
N VAL A 468 -25.46 4.07 8.41
CA VAL A 468 -24.79 5.36 8.22
C VAL A 468 -25.81 6.46 7.99
N VAL A 469 -26.75 6.28 7.07
CA VAL A 469 -27.80 7.27 6.79
C VAL A 469 -28.61 7.57 8.04
N ASP A 470 -29.12 6.55 8.75
CA ASP A 470 -29.95 6.77 9.94
C ASP A 470 -29.15 7.49 11.04
N LYS A 471 -27.91 7.07 11.29
CA LYS A 471 -27.04 7.71 12.30
C LYS A 471 -26.92 9.21 12.07
N TYR A 472 -26.66 9.65 10.83
CA TYR A 472 -26.46 11.08 10.53
C TYR A 472 -27.77 11.83 10.28
N ALA A 473 -28.78 11.17 9.73
CA ALA A 473 -30.11 11.74 9.51
C ALA A 473 -30.84 12.01 10.82
N GLU A 474 -30.67 11.15 11.84
CA GLU A 474 -31.31 11.31 13.16
C GLU A 474 -30.52 12.21 14.10
N MET A 475 -29.21 12.36 13.89
CA MET A 475 -28.32 13.17 14.71
C MET A 475 -28.82 14.61 14.89
N ASN A 476 -28.89 15.07 16.14
CA ASN A 476 -29.33 16.42 16.49
C ASN A 476 -28.29 17.46 16.05
N ILE A 477 -28.73 18.66 15.65
CA ILE A 477 -27.83 19.75 15.22
C ILE A 477 -26.74 20.07 16.26
N ASN A 478 -27.04 19.94 17.55
CA ASN A 478 -26.08 20.20 18.63
C ASN A 478 -24.96 19.15 18.72
N GLN A 479 -25.17 17.97 18.13
CA GLN A 479 -24.19 16.87 18.15
C GLN A 479 -23.16 16.98 17.03
N TYR A 480 -23.35 17.86 16.04
CA TYR A 480 -22.39 18.05 14.94
C TYR A 480 -21.05 18.62 15.41
N THR A 481 -21.02 19.29 16.56
CA THR A 481 -19.77 19.75 17.17
C THR A 481 -18.94 18.60 17.74
N LEU A 482 -19.60 17.54 18.21
CA LEU A 482 -18.97 16.33 18.78
C LEU A 482 -18.69 15.28 17.70
N ASN A 483 -19.49 15.27 16.63
CA ASN A 483 -19.37 14.34 15.50
C ASN A 483 -19.37 15.15 14.20
N PRO A 484 -18.23 15.74 13.82
CA PRO A 484 -18.13 16.55 12.61
C PRO A 484 -18.52 15.76 11.36
N LEU A 485 -19.29 16.40 10.48
CA LEU A 485 -19.79 15.78 9.25
C LEU A 485 -18.75 15.84 8.12
N THR A 486 -17.68 16.63 8.27
CA THR A 486 -16.61 16.76 7.27
C THR A 486 -16.00 15.42 6.89
N ASP A 487 -15.75 14.56 7.88
CA ASP A 487 -15.01 13.31 7.68
C ASP A 487 -15.84 12.28 6.91
N ILE A 488 -17.13 12.16 7.23
CA ILE A 488 -18.01 11.22 6.51
C ILE A 488 -18.26 11.68 5.08
N PHE A 489 -18.43 12.98 4.86
CA PHE A 489 -18.60 13.52 3.52
C PHE A 489 -17.33 13.33 2.68
N ALA A 490 -16.15 13.59 3.23
CA ALA A 490 -14.88 13.35 2.55
C ALA A 490 -14.70 11.86 2.16
N ARG A 491 -15.08 10.93 3.05
CA ARG A 491 -15.05 9.49 2.76
C ARG A 491 -16.03 9.10 1.64
N PHE A 492 -17.24 9.65 1.64
CA PHE A 492 -18.23 9.38 0.59
C PHE A 492 -17.82 10.01 -0.75
N GLU A 493 -17.18 11.17 -0.74
CA GLU A 493 -16.66 11.81 -1.96
C GLU A 493 -15.58 10.97 -2.65
N GLN A 494 -14.77 10.20 -1.90
CA GLN A 494 -13.79 9.28 -2.47
C GLN A 494 -14.42 8.12 -3.27
N VAL A 495 -15.67 7.74 -2.97
CA VAL A 495 -16.40 6.63 -3.60
C VAL A 495 -17.58 7.08 -4.46
N ASN A 496 -17.83 8.38 -4.57
CA ASN A 496 -19.01 8.95 -5.23
C ASN A 496 -19.09 8.55 -6.72
N ASN A 497 -17.96 8.46 -7.40
CA ASN A 497 -17.93 8.18 -8.84
C ASN A 497 -18.05 6.68 -9.19
N THR A 498 -17.93 5.79 -8.21
CA THR A 498 -17.84 4.34 -8.46
C THR A 498 -19.13 3.60 -8.15
N ASN A 499 -19.92 4.03 -7.16
CA ASN A 499 -21.12 3.31 -6.74
C ASN A 499 -22.30 4.25 -6.41
N PRO A 500 -23.45 4.11 -7.10
CA PRO A 500 -24.60 5.01 -6.95
C PRO A 500 -25.23 4.97 -5.55
N VAL A 501 -25.05 3.89 -4.79
CA VAL A 501 -25.56 3.76 -3.41
C VAL A 501 -25.00 4.86 -2.52
N TYR A 502 -23.71 5.20 -2.66
CA TYR A 502 -23.10 6.26 -1.87
C TYR A 502 -23.67 7.63 -2.23
N ASN A 503 -24.03 7.85 -3.49
CA ASN A 503 -24.56 9.13 -3.95
C ASN A 503 -25.97 9.36 -3.45
N GLU A 504 -26.78 8.32 -3.46
CA GLU A 504 -28.13 8.33 -2.91
C GLU A 504 -28.10 8.55 -1.39
N ALA A 505 -27.25 7.81 -0.67
CA ALA A 505 -27.06 7.96 0.76
C ALA A 505 -26.54 9.37 1.13
N LEU A 506 -25.53 9.88 0.40
CA LEU A 506 -24.99 11.22 0.61
C LEU A 506 -26.03 12.31 0.35
N SER A 507 -26.85 12.15 -0.70
CA SER A 507 -27.92 13.10 -1.03
C SER A 507 -29.01 13.10 0.04
N THR A 508 -29.38 11.93 0.54
CA THR A 508 -30.35 11.77 1.64
C THR A 508 -29.85 12.43 2.92
N ILE A 509 -28.60 12.18 3.31
CA ILE A 509 -27.97 12.81 4.47
C ILE A 509 -27.93 14.33 4.30
N LYS A 510 -27.51 14.83 3.13
CA LYS A 510 -27.49 16.27 2.79
C LYS A 510 -28.85 16.91 2.99
N GLU A 511 -29.90 16.32 2.41
CA GLU A 511 -31.26 16.86 2.49
C GLU A 511 -31.79 16.91 3.93
N LYS A 512 -31.57 15.84 4.71
CA LYS A 512 -31.98 15.78 6.12
C LYS A 512 -31.26 16.82 6.98
N ILE A 513 -29.96 16.99 6.78
CA ILE A 513 -29.18 18.02 7.49
C ILE A 513 -29.71 19.42 7.12
N LEU A 514 -29.84 19.73 5.82
CA LEU A 514 -30.34 21.03 5.37
C LEU A 514 -31.72 21.34 5.96
N THR A 515 -32.61 20.36 6.00
CA THR A 515 -33.94 20.49 6.60
C THR A 515 -33.85 20.89 8.08
N LYS A 516 -32.98 20.24 8.87
CA LYS A 516 -32.79 20.58 10.30
C LYS A 516 -32.25 21.99 10.51
N PHE A 517 -31.31 22.44 9.68
CA PHE A 517 -30.80 23.81 9.76
C PHE A 517 -31.91 24.82 9.43
N ARG A 518 -32.73 24.55 8.41
CA ARG A 518 -33.87 25.40 8.04
C ARG A 518 -34.94 25.45 9.13
N GLU A 519 -35.25 24.32 9.77
CA GLU A 519 -36.14 24.28 10.93
C GLU A 519 -35.65 25.15 12.09
N GLU A 520 -34.33 25.19 12.36
CA GLU A 520 -33.78 26.09 13.38
C GLU A 520 -33.90 27.57 12.97
N LEU A 521 -33.74 27.90 11.68
CA LEU A 521 -34.01 29.26 11.19
C LEU A 521 -35.49 29.65 11.32
N ASP A 522 -36.42 28.74 11.03
CA ASP A 522 -37.84 29.00 11.16
C ASP A 522 -38.26 29.18 12.63
N LYS A 523 -37.69 28.38 13.54
CA LYS A 523 -37.84 28.57 14.99
C LYS A 523 -37.25 29.91 15.45
N ALA A 524 -36.11 30.32 14.91
CA ALA A 524 -35.50 31.61 15.22
C ALA A 524 -36.40 32.79 14.79
N LYS A 525 -36.99 32.73 13.58
CA LYS A 525 -37.92 33.76 13.07
C LYS A 525 -39.24 33.81 13.84
N SER A 526 -39.69 32.66 14.34
CA SER A 526 -40.96 32.53 15.05
C SER A 526 -40.86 32.92 16.53
N LYS A 527 -39.63 33.07 17.06
CA LYS A 527 -39.40 33.43 18.46
C LYS A 527 -39.92 34.84 18.76
N GLN A 528 -40.65 34.97 19.86
CA GLN A 528 -41.11 36.24 20.42
C GLN A 528 -40.51 36.43 21.83
N PRO A 529 -39.94 37.60 22.15
CA PRO A 529 -39.75 38.74 21.26
C PRO A 529 -38.71 38.41 20.17
N PRO A 530 -38.71 39.13 19.02
CA PRO A 530 -37.72 38.91 17.99
C PRO A 530 -36.33 39.29 18.53
N ASP A 531 -35.38 38.38 18.39
CA ASP A 531 -34.03 38.52 18.92
C ASP A 531 -33.04 37.89 17.92
N SER A 532 -32.16 38.73 17.36
CA SER A 532 -31.18 38.33 16.35
C SER A 532 -30.05 37.44 16.91
N GLU A 533 -29.94 37.32 18.23
CA GLU A 533 -28.95 36.47 18.91
C GLU A 533 -29.59 35.34 19.72
N ASN A 534 -30.81 34.94 19.36
CA ASN A 534 -31.51 33.92 20.12
C ASN A 534 -30.81 32.54 20.06
N ILE A 535 -31.23 31.64 20.95
CA ILE A 535 -30.62 30.31 21.11
C ILE A 535 -30.60 29.48 19.81
N HIS A 536 -31.58 29.62 18.92
CA HIS A 536 -31.63 28.88 17.66
C HIS A 536 -30.57 29.40 16.68
N ILE A 537 -30.36 30.72 16.61
CA ILE A 537 -29.28 31.34 15.84
C ILE A 537 -27.92 30.86 16.35
N ARG A 538 -27.70 30.86 17.67
CA ARG A 538 -26.42 30.42 18.25
C ARG A 538 -26.14 28.94 18.00
N ARG A 539 -27.17 28.09 18.07
CA ARG A 539 -27.07 26.66 17.72
C ARG A 539 -26.70 26.47 16.25
N PHE A 540 -27.37 27.19 15.36
CA PHE A 540 -27.07 27.19 13.93
C PHE A 540 -25.60 27.58 13.68
N GLU A 541 -25.15 28.72 14.21
CA GLU A 541 -23.78 29.24 14.01
C GLU A 541 -22.70 28.32 14.57
N SER A 542 -23.00 27.63 15.68
CA SER A 542 -22.10 26.65 16.26
C SER A 542 -21.97 25.42 15.35
N ALA A 543 -23.08 24.88 14.88
CA ALA A 543 -23.12 23.64 14.11
C ALA A 543 -22.65 23.81 12.65
N VAL A 544 -22.94 24.94 12.01
CA VAL A 544 -22.65 25.16 10.58
C VAL A 544 -21.15 25.09 10.25
N LYS A 545 -20.29 25.37 11.24
CA LYS A 545 -18.82 25.31 11.11
C LYS A 545 -18.28 23.90 10.86
N TYR A 546 -19.06 22.87 11.20
CA TYR A 546 -18.70 21.46 11.09
C TYR A 546 -19.31 20.78 9.86
N LEU A 547 -19.86 21.57 8.94
CA LEU A 547 -20.36 21.10 7.65
C LEU A 547 -19.32 21.25 6.54
N PRO A 548 -19.47 20.48 5.45
CA PRO A 548 -18.71 20.69 4.22
C PRO A 548 -18.88 22.12 3.66
N GLU A 549 -17.83 22.64 3.02
CA GLU A 549 -17.77 24.03 2.53
C GLU A 549 -19.00 24.44 1.73
N ALA A 550 -19.37 23.64 0.72
CA ALA A 550 -20.49 23.96 -0.17
C ALA A 550 -21.83 24.11 0.58
N MET A 551 -22.07 23.27 1.59
CA MET A 551 -23.27 23.38 2.43
C MET A 551 -23.18 24.55 3.39
N ARG A 552 -22.01 24.75 4.01
CA ARG A 552 -21.74 25.85 4.93
C ARG A 552 -22.00 27.19 4.27
N SER A 553 -21.42 27.45 3.10
CA SER A 553 -21.58 28.72 2.39
C SER A 553 -23.05 29.00 2.04
N ALA A 554 -23.79 27.99 1.58
CA ALA A 554 -25.22 28.15 1.26
C ALA A 554 -26.05 28.50 2.51
N LEU A 555 -25.80 27.80 3.61
CA LEU A 555 -26.50 28.00 4.88
C LEU A 555 -26.14 29.33 5.57
N GLU A 556 -24.90 29.80 5.47
CA GLU A 556 -24.50 31.10 6.00
C GLU A 556 -25.22 32.27 5.31
N VAL A 557 -25.50 32.13 4.01
CA VAL A 557 -26.33 33.08 3.26
C VAL A 557 -27.78 33.06 3.77
N GLU A 558 -28.36 31.88 3.96
CA GLU A 558 -29.72 31.73 4.53
C GLU A 558 -29.80 32.33 5.95
N LEU A 559 -28.78 32.11 6.79
CA LEU A 559 -28.67 32.68 8.14
C LEU A 559 -28.64 34.21 8.10
N LYS A 560 -27.85 34.80 7.19
CA LYS A 560 -27.76 36.25 7.04
C LYS A 560 -29.12 36.86 6.73
N TYR A 561 -29.85 36.30 5.75
CA TYR A 561 -31.21 36.74 5.43
C TYR A 561 -32.17 36.58 6.61
N CYS A 562 -32.05 35.49 7.38
CA CYS A 562 -32.85 35.27 8.58
C CYS A 562 -32.59 36.36 9.64
N LYS A 563 -31.33 36.73 9.88
CA LYS A 563 -30.98 37.81 10.82
C LYS A 563 -31.50 39.16 10.35
N ASP A 564 -31.37 39.46 9.06
CA ASP A 564 -31.87 40.70 8.46
C ASP A 564 -33.40 40.82 8.61
N ASP A 565 -34.16 39.73 8.40
CA ASP A 565 -35.62 39.69 8.61
C ASP A 565 -35.99 39.93 10.09
N ILE A 566 -35.27 39.31 11.03
CA ILE A 566 -35.50 39.52 12.47
C ILE A 566 -35.22 40.98 12.85
N VAL A 567 -34.10 41.56 12.39
CA VAL A 567 -33.75 42.97 12.66
C VAL A 567 -34.79 43.91 12.07
N LEU A 568 -35.29 43.63 10.87
CA LEU A 568 -36.36 44.42 10.25
C LEU A 568 -37.65 44.36 11.07
N ARG A 569 -38.07 43.19 11.56
CA ARG A 569 -39.22 43.05 12.47
C ARG A 569 -39.05 43.82 13.78
N ILE A 570 -37.85 43.79 14.38
CA ILE A 570 -37.54 44.59 15.58
C ILE A 570 -37.77 46.08 15.27
N ARG A 571 -37.17 46.57 14.17
CA ARG A 571 -37.28 47.97 13.75
C ARG A 571 -38.73 48.38 13.46
N ASP A 572 -39.51 47.51 12.82
CA ASP A 572 -40.92 47.77 12.52
C ASP A 572 -41.77 47.84 13.79
N ASN A 573 -41.53 46.95 14.76
CA ASN A 573 -42.19 47.00 16.07
C ASN A 573 -41.80 48.26 16.86
N GLU A 574 -40.53 48.67 16.82
CA GLU A 574 -40.08 49.93 17.41
C GLU A 574 -40.73 51.14 16.75
N LYS A 575 -40.79 51.17 15.42
CA LYS A 575 -41.43 52.26 14.67
C LYS A 575 -42.93 52.32 14.93
N LYS A 576 -43.60 51.16 14.99
CA LYS A 576 -45.03 51.05 15.35
C LYS A 576 -45.29 51.63 16.74
N LEU A 577 -44.46 51.27 17.72
CA LEU A 577 -44.52 51.83 19.07
C LEU A 577 -44.28 53.35 19.05
N GLN A 578 -43.20 53.81 18.42
CA GLN A 578 -42.84 55.23 18.36
C GLN A 578 -43.93 56.08 17.68
N ASN A 579 -44.53 55.58 16.60
CA ASN A 579 -45.61 56.26 15.89
C ASN A 579 -46.86 56.38 16.76
N ALA A 580 -47.24 55.31 17.47
CA ALA A 580 -48.37 55.33 18.38
C ALA A 580 -48.18 56.39 19.49
N PHE A 581 -46.98 56.48 20.06
CA PHE A 581 -46.67 57.49 21.07
C PHE A 581 -46.56 58.90 20.49
N SER A 582 -46.00 59.07 19.29
CA SER A 582 -45.86 60.39 18.66
C SER A 582 -47.21 60.99 18.25
N SER A 583 -48.22 60.15 17.99
CA SER A 583 -49.58 60.60 17.66
C SER A 583 -50.28 61.36 18.80
N ARG A 584 -49.80 61.19 20.05
CA ARG A 584 -50.47 61.65 21.28
C ARG A 584 -51.92 61.15 21.45
N ASP A 585 -52.34 60.16 20.67
CA ASP A 585 -53.62 59.46 20.85
C ASP A 585 -53.47 58.32 21.86
N VAL A 586 -54.03 58.53 23.05
CA VAL A 586 -54.04 57.55 24.15
C VAL A 586 -54.66 56.22 23.72
N LYS A 587 -55.65 56.23 22.82
CA LYS A 587 -56.29 55.01 22.33
C LYS A 587 -55.33 54.20 21.46
N SER A 588 -54.60 54.85 20.56
CA SER A 588 -53.55 54.24 19.75
C SER A 588 -52.43 53.63 20.60
N MET A 589 -51.94 54.38 21.61
CA MET A 589 -50.93 53.88 22.56
C MET A 589 -51.40 52.63 23.29
N LYS A 590 -52.61 52.68 23.86
CA LYS A 590 -53.21 51.55 24.59
C LYS A 590 -53.36 50.32 23.69
N ASN A 591 -53.81 50.50 22.46
CA ASN A 591 -54.00 49.39 21.54
C ASN A 591 -52.68 48.68 21.20
N VAL A 592 -51.61 49.41 20.91
CA VAL A 592 -50.28 48.80 20.64
C VAL A 592 -49.74 48.08 21.87
N LEU A 593 -49.88 48.66 23.06
CA LEU A 593 -49.46 48.01 24.31
C LEU A 593 -50.25 46.74 24.60
N LEU A 594 -51.57 46.75 24.39
CA LEU A 594 -52.42 45.56 24.55
C LEU A 594 -52.08 44.46 23.54
N GLU A 595 -51.77 44.83 22.29
CA GLU A 595 -51.29 43.89 21.27
C GLU A 595 -50.00 43.21 21.70
N TYR A 596 -49.03 43.99 22.22
CA TYR A 596 -47.79 43.44 22.76
C TYR A 596 -48.01 42.64 24.04
N GLN A 597 -48.92 43.05 24.92
CA GLN A 597 -49.28 42.31 26.13
C GLN A 597 -49.95 40.96 25.82
N SER A 598 -50.71 40.90 24.72
CA SER A 598 -51.31 39.66 24.23
C SER A 598 -50.29 38.74 23.52
N SER A 599 -49.12 39.26 23.17
CA SER A 599 -48.05 38.54 22.47
C SER A 599 -46.99 38.05 23.46
N GLN A 600 -46.84 36.73 23.58
CA GLN A 600 -45.87 36.15 24.52
C GLN A 600 -44.45 36.65 24.24
N GLY A 601 -43.75 37.15 25.26
CA GLY A 601 -42.35 37.59 25.17
C GLY A 601 -42.12 39.06 24.81
N MET A 602 -43.14 39.84 24.43
CA MET A 602 -42.97 41.26 24.05
C MET A 602 -42.79 42.23 25.23
N GLN A 603 -42.43 41.75 26.43
CA GLN A 603 -42.33 42.56 27.64
C GLN A 603 -41.32 43.72 27.52
N SER A 604 -40.24 43.54 26.76
CA SER A 604 -39.26 44.61 26.52
C SER A 604 -39.88 45.80 25.79
N PHE A 605 -40.76 45.56 24.82
CA PHE A 605 -41.49 46.62 24.11
C PHE A 605 -42.57 47.25 24.98
N ILE A 606 -43.22 46.47 25.86
CA ILE A 606 -44.16 46.99 26.85
C ILE A 606 -43.46 47.96 27.80
N ASN A 607 -42.35 47.55 28.41
CA ASN A 607 -41.55 48.39 29.31
C ASN A 607 -41.09 49.68 28.60
N LYS A 608 -40.63 49.58 27.36
CA LYS A 608 -40.24 50.74 26.55
C LYS A 608 -41.42 51.67 26.27
N GLY A 609 -42.61 51.13 26.04
CA GLY A 609 -43.83 51.92 25.91
C GLY A 609 -44.27 52.56 27.23
N GLU A 610 -44.15 51.87 28.36
CA GLU A 610 -44.41 52.43 29.70
C GLU A 610 -43.47 53.61 30.00
N GLU A 611 -42.18 53.49 29.68
CA GLU A 611 -41.21 54.59 29.79
C GLU A 611 -41.58 55.79 28.90
N LEU A 612 -42.03 55.54 27.67
CA LEU A 612 -42.49 56.59 26.76
C LEU A 612 -43.74 57.28 27.31
N ALA A 613 -44.69 56.52 27.87
CA ALA A 613 -45.89 57.06 28.51
C ALA A 613 -45.54 57.95 29.71
N LEU A 614 -44.65 57.48 30.59
CA LEU A 614 -44.18 58.24 31.75
C LEU A 614 -43.51 59.55 31.34
N ARG A 615 -42.65 59.53 30.31
CA ARG A 615 -42.03 60.75 29.77
C ARG A 615 -43.07 61.75 29.26
N GLN A 616 -44.09 61.30 28.54
CA GLN A 616 -45.15 62.18 28.05
C GLN A 616 -45.99 62.78 29.18
N ILE A 617 -46.30 62.00 30.22
CA ILE A 617 -46.99 62.51 31.42
C ILE A 617 -46.15 63.59 32.09
N GLN A 618 -44.86 63.36 32.27
CA GLN A 618 -43.94 64.36 32.84
C GLN A 618 -43.87 65.64 31.99
N GLU A 619 -43.82 65.52 30.65
CA GLU A 619 -43.87 66.68 29.75
C GLU A 619 -45.19 67.47 29.88
N ILE A 620 -46.32 66.77 30.01
CA ILE A 620 -47.63 67.41 30.22
C ILE A 620 -47.66 68.13 31.56
N ILE A 621 -47.21 67.49 32.65
CA ILE A 621 -47.11 68.10 33.98
C ILE A 621 -46.22 69.36 33.93
N LEU A 622 -45.06 69.28 33.28
CA LEU A 622 -44.17 70.43 33.08
C LEU A 622 -44.86 71.57 32.34
N LYS A 623 -45.58 71.30 31.24
CA LYS A 623 -46.33 72.31 30.48
C LYS A 623 -47.48 72.93 31.27
N ILE A 624 -48.20 72.12 32.03
CA ILE A 624 -49.26 72.58 32.92
C ILE A 624 -48.67 73.55 33.96
N ASN A 625 -47.56 73.16 34.61
CA ASN A 625 -46.87 74.00 35.59
C ASN A 625 -46.35 75.31 34.97
N GLN A 626 -45.75 75.25 33.77
CA GLN A 626 -45.30 76.44 33.03
C GLN A 626 -46.46 77.37 32.65
N ASN A 627 -47.61 76.82 32.23
CA ASN A 627 -48.79 77.62 31.94
C ASN A 627 -49.37 78.26 33.20
N PHE A 628 -49.39 77.56 34.34
CA PHE A 628 -49.78 78.15 35.61
C PHE A 628 -48.87 79.31 36.04
N GLU A 629 -47.57 79.23 35.75
CA GLU A 629 -46.62 80.30 36.00
C GLU A 629 -46.77 81.47 35.01
N ASN A 630 -46.98 81.20 33.72
CA ASN A 630 -47.09 82.22 32.67
C ASN A 630 -48.41 83.02 32.67
N TYR A 631 -49.51 82.46 33.18
CA TYR A 631 -50.81 83.14 33.22
C TYR A 631 -51.08 83.90 34.52
N GLU A 632 -50.08 84.12 35.39
CA GLU A 632 -50.25 84.77 36.71
C GLU A 632 -51.36 84.12 37.58
N ILE A 633 -51.74 82.87 37.31
CA ILE A 633 -52.78 82.18 38.10
C ILE A 633 -52.30 81.95 39.54
N ARG A 634 -50.97 81.92 39.78
CA ARG A 634 -50.43 81.93 41.14
C ARG A 634 -50.84 83.16 41.95
N GLU A 635 -50.99 84.35 41.34
CA GLU A 635 -51.47 85.55 42.05
C GLU A 635 -52.98 85.53 42.28
N ALA A 636 -53.77 84.86 41.41
CA ALA A 636 -55.21 84.71 41.58
C ALA A 636 -55.64 83.60 42.57
N LEU A 637 -54.74 82.65 42.89
CA LEU A 637 -54.97 81.58 43.86
C LEU A 637 -54.33 81.83 45.24
N THR A 638 -53.57 82.92 45.40
CA THR A 638 -52.95 83.34 46.69
C THR A 638 -53.61 84.55 47.34
N ASN A 639 -54.66 85.11 46.74
CA ASN A 639 -55.67 85.95 47.41
C ASN A 639 -56.92 85.11 47.67
#